data_AF-A0A317JN85-F1
#
_entry.id   AF-A0A317JN85-F1
#
_cell.length_a   1.000
_cell.length_b   1.000
_cell.length_c   1.000
_cell.angle_alpha   90.00
_cell.angle_beta   90.00
_cell.angle_gamma   90.00
#
_symmetry.space_group_name_H-M   'P 1'
#
loop_
_entity.id
_entity.type
_entity.pdbx_description
1 polymer ?
#
loop_
_entity_poly.entity_id
_entity_poly.type
_entity_poly.pdbx_seq_one_letter_code
_entity_poly.pdbx_strand_id
1 'polypeptide(L)'
;MSGFGEGKTSRQVYDDFLAVKGQVYALSPRDPVQRVAIRLSTMLGLSNPGEAAHVLDALESLPKNTRAILTKEMNITGVNDGTATLIYYAPAMVANVAAAINRAGGRGLSRDSLGIGFTTLARIYMKARIAQTGRQRAGVFTVFAKSVSELAGTDPQALAQKEFDLIRVGDGARVELSNPTQISLANLRRSNRDVGGGRLGFIGIGGGSDGVQAALLAKIFEESGKSVPFVISVRTAKTMQGEDRTILNHGGEIYRGVYKILPTTWGPAAMRFLENLPAADTNMFVVTDFQDGTLAAQFEAVIEHAGGVHRIIAVDTGGDSLYPNVKVENSRATPDQDLRVLTTLNQLNTPVTSAVIAAGVDSPANASEILESARAKYFELTPDETLTVLAKYRSWRMDGASDTRFGKTALAWQAALMRQNGLEVLPIPKRHVLDNGNPWNPFVRITPAMRGIFLMELDDHLRAIGWQQFPSGVRLSAKDRESLLNMNHMGPVEDYLRYQLQWKVSVAWSESVLTLTNPKNEKQKVMMKNTVSGDRYPFVSPDEASEFVRELEAGRSYIFREIREAHLQSLLLNPADIQQLVDQKITLRRIFQLKGWSEEVLKMGQIYELGEGEFGKEWSEAEWVLKYTSPDGSFTITDAPDFNPLTSAEIGEIARATSAKTSFISSRAKTAMEPGQTIIPGYNPRSIPPFQ
;
A
#
# COMPACT_ATOMS: atom_id res chain seq x y z
N MET A 1 -46.92 -3.87 23.79
CA MET A 1 -45.49 -3.55 23.98
C MET A 1 -45.15 -2.47 22.98
N SER A 2 -45.20 -1.19 23.37
CA SER A 2 -44.56 -0.13 22.57
C SER A 2 -43.07 -0.47 22.48
N GLY A 3 -42.54 -0.54 21.27
CA GLY A 3 -41.17 -0.98 21.04
C GLY A 3 -40.19 0.00 21.67
N PHE A 4 -39.07 -0.50 22.18
CA PHE A 4 -38.00 0.30 22.83
C PHE A 4 -37.48 1.48 21.97
N GLY A 5 -37.80 1.51 20.67
CA GLY A 5 -37.43 2.55 19.72
C GLY A 5 -38.55 3.41 19.15
N GLU A 6 -39.79 3.32 19.65
CA GLU A 6 -40.88 4.15 19.14
C GLU A 6 -40.61 5.64 19.38
N GLY A 7 -40.65 6.45 18.30
CA GLY A 7 -40.35 7.89 18.34
C GLY A 7 -38.87 8.27 18.55
N LYS A 8 -37.94 7.29 18.57
CA LYS A 8 -36.50 7.52 18.78
C LYS A 8 -35.70 7.28 17.51
N THR A 9 -34.68 8.11 17.29
CA THR A 9 -33.66 7.87 16.27
C THR A 9 -32.81 6.64 16.62
N SER A 10 -32.21 5.98 15.62
CA SER A 10 -31.30 4.84 15.86
C SER A 10 -30.15 5.18 16.82
N ARG A 11 -29.68 6.43 16.80
CA ARG A 11 -28.68 6.95 17.75
C ARG A 11 -29.21 6.96 19.18
N GLN A 12 -30.41 7.50 19.40
CA GLN A 12 -31.04 7.54 20.72
C GLN A 12 -31.29 6.13 21.27
N VAL A 13 -31.76 5.21 20.42
CA VAL A 13 -31.95 3.81 20.83
C VAL A 13 -30.64 3.17 21.29
N TYR A 14 -29.54 3.41 20.57
CA TYR A 14 -28.23 2.88 20.94
C TYR A 14 -27.65 3.53 22.20
N ASP A 15 -27.80 4.86 22.35
CA ASP A 15 -27.36 5.58 23.53
C ASP A 15 -28.14 5.16 24.78
N ASP A 16 -29.45 4.93 24.66
CA ASP A 16 -30.29 4.39 25.74
C ASP A 16 -29.86 2.96 26.12
N PHE A 17 -29.57 2.10 25.13
CA PHE A 17 -29.01 0.77 25.37
C PHE A 17 -27.70 0.84 26.17
N LEU A 18 -26.78 1.72 25.78
CA LEU A 18 -25.52 1.90 26.48
C LEU A 18 -25.71 2.51 27.88
N ALA A 19 -26.73 3.34 28.09
CA ALA A 19 -27.07 3.86 29.41
C ALA A 19 -27.57 2.77 30.35
N VAL A 20 -28.44 1.88 29.86
CA VAL A 20 -28.90 0.71 30.62
C VAL A 20 -27.73 -0.21 30.95
N LYS A 21 -26.85 -0.50 29.99
CA LYS A 21 -25.64 -1.30 30.24
C LYS A 21 -24.67 -0.60 31.20
N GLY A 22 -24.52 0.72 31.09
CA GLY A 22 -23.71 1.52 32.01
C GLY A 22 -24.17 1.38 33.47
N GLN A 23 -25.47 1.36 33.73
CA GLN A 23 -26.01 1.11 35.08
C GLN A 23 -25.61 -0.28 35.61
N VAL A 24 -25.72 -1.32 34.78
CA VAL A 24 -25.31 -2.70 35.15
C VAL A 24 -23.83 -2.78 35.48
N TYR A 25 -22.99 -2.01 34.78
CA TYR A 25 -21.54 -2.02 34.94
C TYR A 25 -21.01 -0.99 35.94
N ALA A 26 -21.87 -0.14 36.50
CA ALA A 26 -21.48 1.05 37.27
C ALA A 26 -20.53 1.99 36.50
N LEU A 27 -20.77 2.16 35.20
CA LEU A 27 -19.98 3.00 34.28
C LEU A 27 -20.86 4.05 33.60
N SER A 28 -20.27 5.21 33.29
CA SER A 28 -20.95 6.32 32.63
C SER A 28 -20.79 6.26 31.12
N PRO A 29 -21.87 6.18 30.32
CA PRO A 29 -21.78 6.26 28.86
C PRO A 29 -21.48 7.69 28.37
N ARG A 30 -21.42 8.69 29.25
CA ARG A 30 -21.06 10.08 28.91
C ARG A 30 -19.55 10.31 28.92
N ASP A 31 -18.82 9.53 29.70
CA ASP A 31 -17.36 9.54 29.64
C ASP A 31 -16.91 8.70 28.43
N PRO A 32 -16.12 9.25 27.49
CA PRO A 32 -15.75 8.53 26.28
C PRO A 32 -14.96 7.23 26.52
N VAL A 33 -14.16 7.15 27.59
CA VAL A 33 -13.36 5.97 27.92
C VAL A 33 -14.26 4.91 28.55
N GLN A 34 -15.08 5.29 29.53
CA GLN A 34 -16.03 4.38 30.16
C GLN A 34 -17.10 3.89 29.17
N ARG A 35 -17.50 4.72 28.20
CA ARG A 35 -18.37 4.29 27.09
C ARG A 35 -17.73 3.17 26.27
N VAL A 36 -16.42 3.24 25.99
CA VAL A 36 -15.69 2.13 25.36
C VAL A 36 -15.66 0.91 26.27
N ALA A 37 -15.41 1.08 27.56
CA ALA A 37 -15.45 -0.04 28.52
C ALA A 37 -16.84 -0.72 28.54
N ILE A 38 -17.94 0.03 28.56
CA ILE A 38 -19.32 -0.51 28.46
C ILE A 38 -19.48 -1.35 27.19
N ARG A 39 -19.00 -0.86 26.04
CA ARG A 39 -19.05 -1.59 24.77
C ARG A 39 -18.24 -2.88 24.83
N LEU A 40 -17.01 -2.85 25.36
CA LEU A 40 -16.14 -4.02 25.50
C LEU A 40 -16.73 -5.04 26.49
N SER A 41 -17.25 -4.60 27.63
CA SER A 41 -17.95 -5.46 28.60
C SER A 41 -19.19 -6.12 27.98
N THR A 42 -19.92 -5.39 27.14
CA THR A 42 -21.07 -5.95 26.39
C THR A 42 -20.61 -7.02 25.39
N MET A 43 -19.52 -6.78 24.66
CA MET A 43 -18.94 -7.74 23.71
C MET A 43 -18.48 -9.04 24.40
N LEU A 44 -17.99 -8.92 25.63
CA LEU A 44 -17.59 -10.05 26.48
C LEU A 44 -18.77 -10.76 27.16
N GLY A 45 -19.99 -10.24 27.05
CA GLY A 45 -21.17 -10.81 27.69
C GLY A 45 -21.18 -10.67 29.22
N LEU A 46 -20.45 -9.69 29.78
CA LEU A 46 -20.38 -9.48 31.22
C LEU A 46 -21.70 -8.98 31.78
N SER A 47 -21.96 -9.27 33.06
CA SER A 47 -23.24 -8.99 33.72
C SER A 47 -23.13 -8.29 35.08
N ASN A 48 -21.91 -7.98 35.56
CA ASN A 48 -21.71 -7.35 36.86
C ASN A 48 -20.66 -6.23 36.84
N PRO A 49 -20.67 -5.31 37.82
CA PRO A 49 -19.71 -4.22 37.93
C PRO A 49 -18.26 -4.64 38.17
N GLY A 50 -18.03 -5.73 38.92
CA GLY A 50 -16.67 -6.18 39.28
C GLY A 50 -15.85 -6.58 38.06
N GLU A 51 -16.44 -7.38 37.16
CA GLU A 51 -15.79 -7.76 35.90
C GLU A 51 -15.64 -6.56 34.94
N ALA A 52 -16.62 -5.65 34.92
CA ALA A 52 -16.52 -4.43 34.12
C ALA A 52 -15.41 -3.49 34.61
N ALA A 53 -15.13 -3.46 35.92
CA ALA A 53 -14.00 -2.72 36.48
C ALA A 53 -12.66 -3.28 35.99
N HIS A 54 -12.53 -4.60 35.85
CA HIS A 54 -11.34 -5.22 35.23
C HIS A 54 -11.17 -4.84 33.75
N VAL A 55 -12.28 -4.69 33.00
CA VAL A 55 -12.25 -4.19 31.61
C VAL A 55 -11.78 -2.75 31.56
N LEU A 56 -12.29 -1.88 32.45
CA LEU A 56 -11.86 -0.48 32.51
C LEU A 56 -10.38 -0.37 32.90
N ASP A 57 -9.94 -1.08 33.93
CA ASP A 57 -8.52 -1.11 34.35
C ASP A 57 -7.61 -1.58 33.20
N ALA A 58 -7.98 -2.66 32.52
CA ALA A 58 -7.25 -3.14 31.35
C ALA A 58 -7.18 -2.08 30.24
N LEU A 59 -8.30 -1.40 29.92
CA LEU A 59 -8.36 -0.33 28.91
C LEU A 59 -7.51 0.89 29.30
N GLU A 60 -7.58 1.31 30.56
CA GLU A 60 -6.83 2.46 31.09
C GLU A 60 -5.34 2.18 31.15
N SER A 61 -4.97 0.91 31.32
CA SER A 61 -3.58 0.49 31.36
C SER A 61 -2.87 0.39 30.02
N LEU A 62 -3.62 0.43 28.91
CA LEU A 62 -3.04 0.32 27.57
C LEU A 62 -2.11 1.51 27.29
N PRO A 63 -1.11 1.33 26.39
CA PRO A 63 -0.33 2.44 25.88
C PRO A 63 -1.21 3.59 25.39
N LYS A 64 -0.77 4.83 25.63
CA LYS A 64 -1.53 6.07 25.35
C LYS A 64 -2.18 6.07 23.96
N ASN A 65 -1.44 5.66 22.94
CA ASN A 65 -1.92 5.63 21.56
C ASN A 65 -2.92 4.48 21.30
N THR A 66 -2.70 3.30 21.88
CA THR A 66 -3.65 2.18 21.81
C THR A 66 -5.00 2.59 22.41
N ARG A 67 -4.99 3.17 23.63
CA ARG A 67 -6.19 3.68 24.29
C ARG A 67 -6.87 4.77 23.47
N ALA A 68 -6.08 5.73 22.95
CA ALA A 68 -6.61 6.83 22.15
C ALA A 68 -7.31 6.37 20.86
N ILE A 69 -6.77 5.34 20.19
CA ILE A 69 -7.39 4.73 19.00
C ILE A 69 -8.72 4.09 19.37
N LEU A 70 -8.75 3.23 20.41
CA LEU A 70 -9.99 2.59 20.86
C LEU A 70 -11.04 3.62 21.27
N THR A 71 -10.65 4.61 22.09
CA THR A 71 -11.54 5.70 22.52
C THR A 71 -12.09 6.48 21.34
N LYS A 72 -11.31 6.73 20.29
CA LYS A 72 -11.83 7.43 19.10
C LYS A 72 -12.74 6.52 18.29
N GLU A 73 -12.24 5.39 17.78
CA GLU A 73 -12.98 4.58 16.82
C GLU A 73 -14.25 3.96 17.39
N MET A 74 -14.23 3.57 18.67
CA MET A 74 -15.40 3.02 19.35
C MET A 74 -16.35 4.10 19.89
N ASN A 75 -16.14 5.38 19.57
CA ASN A 75 -17.13 6.43 19.82
C ASN A 75 -17.72 7.02 18.54
N ILE A 76 -17.17 6.69 17.36
CA ILE A 76 -17.77 7.07 16.08
C ILE A 76 -19.06 6.26 15.87
N THR A 77 -20.16 6.97 15.60
CA THR A 77 -21.49 6.41 15.38
C THR A 77 -21.74 6.04 13.92
N GLY A 78 -21.07 6.72 12.99
CA GLY A 78 -21.27 6.49 11.55
C GLY A 78 -22.43 7.28 10.96
N VAL A 79 -23.10 8.14 11.75
CA VAL A 79 -24.30 8.88 11.32
C VAL A 79 -23.93 10.31 10.89
N ASN A 80 -23.24 11.05 11.75
CA ASN A 80 -22.87 12.45 11.50
C ASN A 80 -21.43 12.80 11.90
N ASP A 81 -20.65 11.80 12.32
CA ASP A 81 -19.31 11.94 12.89
C ASP A 81 -18.23 11.20 12.08
N GLY A 82 -18.54 10.84 10.83
CA GLY A 82 -17.65 10.15 9.90
C GLY A 82 -18.10 8.72 9.60
N THR A 83 -17.19 7.90 9.08
CA THR A 83 -17.43 6.47 8.85
C THR A 83 -17.09 5.67 10.11
N ALA A 84 -18.05 4.95 10.68
CA ALA A 84 -17.80 4.02 11.77
C ALA A 84 -17.17 2.72 11.24
N THR A 85 -16.23 2.14 11.98
CA THR A 85 -15.68 0.82 11.63
C THR A 85 -16.40 -0.27 12.43
N LEU A 86 -17.02 -1.22 11.75
CA LEU A 86 -17.61 -2.41 12.37
C LEU A 86 -16.68 -3.61 12.17
N ILE A 87 -15.99 -4.03 13.22
CA ILE A 87 -15.20 -5.26 13.20
C ILE A 87 -16.15 -6.42 13.52
N TYR A 88 -16.61 -7.15 12.50
CA TYR A 88 -17.70 -8.12 12.61
C TYR A 88 -17.44 -9.23 13.65
N TYR A 89 -16.19 -9.70 13.76
CA TYR A 89 -15.79 -10.75 14.69
C TYR A 89 -15.19 -10.24 16.01
N ALA A 90 -15.30 -8.94 16.32
CA ALA A 90 -14.72 -8.38 17.54
C ALA A 90 -15.20 -9.07 18.85
N PRO A 91 -16.51 -9.36 19.05
CA PRO A 91 -16.96 -10.05 20.26
C PRO A 91 -16.32 -11.43 20.43
N ALA A 92 -16.36 -12.24 19.37
CA ALA A 92 -15.76 -13.57 19.36
C ALA A 92 -14.24 -13.51 19.60
N MET A 93 -13.54 -12.56 18.98
CA MET A 93 -12.10 -12.40 19.13
C MET A 93 -11.71 -12.10 20.58
N VAL A 94 -12.34 -11.10 21.21
CA VAL A 94 -12.00 -10.72 22.60
C VAL A 94 -12.38 -11.83 23.58
N ALA A 95 -13.54 -12.48 23.40
CA ALA A 95 -13.95 -13.61 24.21
C ALA A 95 -12.99 -14.81 24.07
N ASN A 96 -12.53 -15.09 22.85
CA ASN A 96 -11.57 -16.16 22.57
C ASN A 96 -10.22 -15.93 23.24
N VAL A 97 -9.69 -14.70 23.21
CA VAL A 97 -8.43 -14.37 23.92
C VAL A 97 -8.56 -14.64 25.42
N ALA A 98 -9.61 -14.13 26.05
CA ALA A 98 -9.87 -14.34 27.47
C ALA A 98 -10.02 -15.84 27.80
N ALA A 99 -10.80 -16.58 27.02
CA ALA A 99 -11.01 -18.01 27.23
C ALA A 99 -9.71 -18.84 27.05
N ALA A 100 -8.90 -18.54 26.05
CA ALA A 100 -7.65 -19.25 25.78
C ALA A 100 -6.63 -19.06 26.90
N ILE A 101 -6.49 -17.84 27.43
CA ILE A 101 -5.56 -17.57 28.54
C ILE A 101 -6.03 -18.21 29.85
N ASN A 102 -7.33 -18.26 30.10
CA ASN A 102 -7.89 -19.00 31.24
C ASN A 102 -7.59 -20.51 31.14
N ARG A 103 -7.72 -21.10 29.94
CA ARG A 103 -7.37 -22.51 29.71
C ARG A 103 -5.89 -22.81 29.96
N ALA A 104 -5.00 -21.84 29.69
CA ALA A 104 -3.56 -21.95 29.92
C ALA A 104 -3.15 -21.78 31.41
N GLY A 105 -4.10 -21.78 32.36
CA GLY A 105 -3.84 -21.62 33.79
C GLY A 105 -3.85 -20.18 34.29
N GLY A 106 -4.29 -19.22 33.46
CA GLY A 106 -4.50 -17.83 33.85
C GLY A 106 -5.69 -17.65 34.80
N ARG A 107 -5.64 -16.63 35.66
CA ARG A 107 -6.75 -16.26 36.55
C ARG A 107 -7.73 -15.32 35.84
N GLY A 108 -8.83 -15.86 35.33
CA GLY A 108 -10.00 -15.09 34.87
C GLY A 108 -9.70 -13.94 33.89
N LEU A 109 -10.58 -12.93 33.87
CA LEU A 109 -10.36 -11.68 33.13
C LEU A 109 -9.17 -10.92 33.74
N SER A 110 -7.97 -11.19 33.24
CA SER A 110 -6.76 -10.50 33.67
C SER A 110 -6.47 -9.30 32.77
N ARG A 111 -5.78 -8.30 33.34
CA ARG A 111 -5.28 -7.14 32.60
C ARG A 111 -4.46 -7.54 31.38
N ASP A 112 -3.61 -8.56 31.49
CA ASP A 112 -2.75 -9.03 30.40
C ASP A 112 -3.57 -9.66 29.26
N SER A 113 -4.56 -10.50 29.60
CA SER A 113 -5.41 -11.16 28.61
C SER A 113 -6.24 -10.18 27.80
N LEU A 114 -6.89 -9.25 28.50
CA LEU A 114 -7.65 -8.17 27.88
C LEU A 114 -6.74 -7.21 27.11
N GLY A 115 -5.52 -6.97 27.60
CA GLY A 115 -4.50 -6.16 26.95
C GLY A 115 -4.17 -6.64 25.53
N ILE A 116 -4.00 -7.96 25.33
CA ILE A 116 -3.77 -8.56 24.00
C ILE A 116 -4.98 -8.35 23.08
N GLY A 117 -6.18 -8.64 23.57
CA GLY A 117 -7.42 -8.47 22.80
C GLY A 117 -7.65 -7.01 22.38
N PHE A 118 -7.50 -6.06 23.32
CA PHE A 118 -7.72 -4.64 23.08
C PHE A 118 -6.64 -4.03 22.18
N THR A 119 -5.38 -4.43 22.36
CA THR A 119 -4.30 -4.02 21.45
C THR A 119 -4.54 -4.55 20.03
N THR A 120 -5.03 -5.78 19.90
CA THR A 120 -5.40 -6.35 18.60
C THR A 120 -6.55 -5.58 17.95
N LEU A 121 -7.61 -5.23 18.69
CA LEU A 121 -8.68 -4.37 18.20
C LEU A 121 -8.14 -3.01 17.72
N ALA A 122 -7.29 -2.36 18.51
CA ALA A 122 -6.71 -1.07 18.18
C ALA A 122 -5.90 -1.12 16.87
N ARG A 123 -5.13 -2.19 16.65
CA ARG A 123 -4.38 -2.41 15.40
C ARG A 123 -5.30 -2.54 14.19
N ILE A 124 -6.39 -3.31 14.30
CA ILE A 124 -7.37 -3.47 13.21
C ILE A 124 -8.08 -2.14 12.92
N TYR A 125 -8.50 -1.42 13.95
CA TYR A 125 -9.08 -0.09 13.83
C TYR A 125 -8.13 0.90 13.14
N MET A 126 -6.84 0.89 13.51
CA MET A 126 -5.81 1.72 12.90
C MET A 126 -5.64 1.40 11.40
N LYS A 127 -5.56 0.11 11.05
CA LYS A 127 -5.49 -0.33 9.66
C LYS A 127 -6.74 0.09 8.88
N ALA A 128 -7.93 -0.05 9.47
CA ALA A 128 -9.19 0.35 8.84
C ALA A 128 -9.26 1.86 8.59
N ARG A 129 -8.85 2.66 9.58
CA ARG A 129 -8.73 4.12 9.47
C ARG A 129 -7.79 4.51 8.32
N ILE A 130 -6.62 3.88 8.22
CA ILE A 130 -5.69 4.11 7.09
C ILE A 130 -6.35 3.70 5.77
N ALA A 131 -7.00 2.55 5.70
CA ALA A 131 -7.67 2.08 4.48
C ALA A 131 -8.80 3.02 4.00
N GLN A 132 -9.39 3.78 4.92
CA GLN A 132 -10.47 4.74 4.71
C GLN A 132 -10.01 6.18 4.42
N THR A 133 -8.70 6.48 4.47
CA THR A 133 -8.18 7.81 4.15
C THR A 133 -8.79 8.35 2.84
N GLY A 134 -9.39 9.55 2.89
CA GLY A 134 -10.09 10.20 1.78
C GLY A 134 -11.59 9.91 1.68
N ARG A 135 -12.14 8.99 2.48
CA ARG A 135 -13.58 8.72 2.53
C ARG A 135 -14.26 9.77 3.44
N GLN A 136 -15.05 10.66 2.85
CA GLN A 136 -15.72 11.76 3.57
C GLN A 136 -17.21 11.50 3.90
N ARG A 137 -17.71 10.29 3.67
CA ARG A 137 -19.15 9.98 3.83
C ARG A 137 -19.44 9.32 5.17
N ALA A 138 -20.54 9.72 5.79
CA ALA A 138 -21.14 8.96 6.89
C ALA A 138 -21.47 7.53 6.43
N GLY A 139 -21.41 6.58 7.35
CA GLY A 139 -21.73 5.18 7.09
C GLY A 139 -20.93 4.21 7.95
N VAL A 140 -20.97 2.94 7.56
CA VAL A 140 -20.27 1.85 8.25
C VAL A 140 -19.29 1.19 7.28
N PHE A 141 -18.05 1.03 7.71
CA PHE A 141 -17.04 0.22 7.06
C PHE A 141 -16.87 -1.09 7.82
N THR A 142 -17.28 -2.19 7.19
CA THR A 142 -17.24 -3.52 7.82
C THR A 142 -15.88 -4.17 7.60
N VAL A 143 -15.28 -4.66 8.67
CA VAL A 143 -14.02 -5.43 8.68
C VAL A 143 -14.29 -6.85 9.14
N PHE A 144 -14.13 -7.82 8.24
CA PHE A 144 -14.24 -9.24 8.53
C PHE A 144 -12.91 -9.78 9.10
N ALA A 145 -12.84 -9.92 10.42
CA ALA A 145 -11.65 -10.38 11.16
C ALA A 145 -11.75 -11.87 11.61
N LYS A 146 -12.29 -12.76 10.77
CA LYS A 146 -12.51 -14.17 11.10
C LYS A 146 -11.20 -14.88 11.49
N SER A 147 -10.18 -14.77 10.65
CA SER A 147 -8.84 -15.35 10.85
C SER A 147 -8.20 -14.91 12.16
N VAL A 148 -8.37 -13.63 12.53
CA VAL A 148 -7.88 -13.07 13.80
C VAL A 148 -8.61 -13.70 14.98
N SER A 149 -9.93 -13.85 14.89
CA SER A 149 -10.74 -14.47 15.94
C SER A 149 -10.45 -15.95 16.13
N GLU A 150 -10.15 -16.67 15.05
CA GLU A 150 -9.73 -18.08 15.10
C GLU A 150 -8.38 -18.22 15.79
N LEU A 151 -7.37 -17.42 15.35
CA LEU A 151 -6.05 -17.41 15.98
C LEU A 151 -6.13 -17.02 17.47
N ALA A 152 -6.98 -16.05 17.83
CA ALA A 152 -7.22 -15.67 19.22
C ALA A 152 -7.67 -16.84 20.11
N GLY A 153 -8.40 -17.81 19.55
CA GLY A 153 -8.91 -18.96 20.29
C GLY A 153 -7.89 -20.08 20.46
N THR A 154 -6.95 -20.21 19.52
CA THR A 154 -5.93 -21.27 19.51
C THR A 154 -4.61 -20.82 20.15
N ASP A 155 -4.13 -19.64 19.78
CA ASP A 155 -2.88 -19.04 20.28
C ASP A 155 -3.02 -17.51 20.33
N PRO A 156 -3.53 -16.97 21.45
CA PRO A 156 -3.69 -15.53 21.60
C PRO A 156 -2.35 -14.78 21.60
N GLN A 157 -1.24 -15.41 21.98
CA GLN A 157 0.07 -14.75 22.00
C GLN A 157 0.62 -14.54 20.58
N ALA A 158 0.30 -15.45 19.65
CA ALA A 158 0.66 -15.29 18.24
C ALA A 158 0.06 -14.04 17.59
N LEU A 159 -1.03 -13.45 18.13
CA LEU A 159 -1.59 -12.19 17.63
C LEU A 159 -0.56 -11.04 17.69
N ALA A 160 0.29 -11.02 18.71
CA ALA A 160 1.37 -10.05 18.84
C ALA A 160 2.51 -10.29 17.83
N GLN A 161 2.56 -11.46 17.18
CA GLN A 161 3.60 -11.89 16.24
C GLN A 161 3.19 -11.78 14.77
N LYS A 162 1.89 -11.64 14.47
CA LYS A 162 1.38 -11.49 13.11
C LYS A 162 1.25 -10.03 12.69
N GLU A 163 1.27 -9.78 11.38
CA GLU A 163 0.82 -8.52 10.79
C GLU A 163 -0.61 -8.66 10.27
N PHE A 164 -1.29 -7.52 10.18
CA PHE A 164 -2.68 -7.44 9.75
C PHE A 164 -2.76 -6.62 8.47
N ASP A 165 -3.15 -7.28 7.39
CA ASP A 165 -3.38 -6.66 6.09
C ASP A 165 -4.88 -6.60 5.81
N LEU A 166 -5.33 -5.46 5.31
CA LEU A 166 -6.74 -5.27 4.96
C LEU A 166 -6.91 -5.40 3.46
N ILE A 167 -7.54 -6.50 3.06
CA ILE A 167 -7.92 -6.75 1.67
C ILE A 167 -9.33 -6.21 1.46
N ARG A 168 -9.51 -5.29 0.51
CA ARG A 168 -10.82 -4.72 0.19
C ARG A 168 -11.75 -5.80 -0.36
N VAL A 169 -12.99 -5.81 0.14
CA VAL A 169 -14.06 -6.70 -0.32
C VAL A 169 -15.36 -5.91 -0.34
N GLY A 170 -15.85 -5.60 -1.55
CA GLY A 170 -16.99 -4.68 -1.71
C GLY A 170 -16.74 -3.33 -1.04
N ASP A 171 -17.70 -2.88 -0.23
CA ASP A 171 -17.62 -1.64 0.55
C ASP A 171 -16.80 -1.75 1.85
N GLY A 172 -16.35 -2.95 2.21
CA GLY A 172 -15.62 -3.27 3.43
C GLY A 172 -14.21 -3.84 3.16
N ALA A 173 -13.71 -4.58 4.13
CA ALA A 173 -12.45 -5.31 4.03
C ALA A 173 -12.47 -6.61 4.84
N ARG A 174 -11.56 -7.52 4.52
CA ARG A 174 -11.23 -8.68 5.36
C ARG A 174 -9.80 -8.56 5.87
N VAL A 175 -9.55 -9.07 7.07
CA VAL A 175 -8.20 -9.14 7.64
C VAL A 175 -7.51 -10.41 7.14
N GLU A 176 -6.35 -10.25 6.52
CA GLU A 176 -5.39 -11.33 6.30
C GLU A 176 -4.28 -11.26 7.34
N LEU A 177 -3.91 -12.44 7.85
CA LEU A 177 -2.79 -12.60 8.76
C LEU A 177 -1.56 -12.91 7.93
N SER A 178 -0.57 -12.03 7.96
CA SER A 178 0.72 -12.23 7.33
C SER A 178 1.82 -12.39 8.38
N ASN A 179 2.92 -13.01 7.98
CA ASN A 179 4.12 -12.95 8.79
C ASN A 179 4.75 -11.55 8.62
N PRO A 180 5.31 -10.98 9.68
CA PRO A 180 6.02 -9.71 9.56
C PRO A 180 7.18 -9.83 8.58
N THR A 181 7.43 -8.77 7.83
CA THR A 181 8.66 -8.63 7.04
C THR A 181 9.86 -8.85 7.95
N GLN A 182 10.69 -9.84 7.62
CA GLN A 182 11.94 -10.10 8.30
C GLN A 182 13.10 -9.83 7.35
N ILE A 183 14.02 -8.98 7.80
CA ILE A 183 15.29 -8.77 7.11
C ILE A 183 16.30 -9.77 7.65
N SER A 184 16.69 -10.73 6.82
CA SER A 184 17.69 -11.73 7.18
C SER A 184 19.09 -11.10 7.18
N LEU A 185 19.79 -11.21 8.31
CA LEU A 185 21.18 -10.76 8.44
C LEU A 185 22.19 -11.88 8.12
N ALA A 186 21.73 -13.11 7.87
CA ALA A 186 22.60 -14.28 7.75
C ALA A 186 23.44 -14.25 6.47
N ASN A 187 22.87 -13.77 5.37
CA ASN A 187 23.52 -13.74 4.05
C ASN A 187 24.29 -12.44 3.80
N LEU A 188 24.19 -11.46 4.72
CA LEU A 188 24.77 -10.14 4.52
C LEU A 188 26.20 -10.07 5.05
N ARG A 189 27.07 -9.44 4.26
CA ARG A 189 28.46 -9.20 4.66
C ARG A 189 28.48 -8.21 5.82
N ARG A 190 29.25 -8.52 6.86
CA ARG A 190 29.50 -7.56 7.95
C ARG A 190 30.48 -6.48 7.46
N SER A 191 30.16 -5.22 7.73
CA SER A 191 31.02 -4.08 7.43
C SER A 191 31.75 -3.59 8.68
N ASN A 192 32.99 -3.14 8.49
CA ASN A 192 33.69 -2.28 9.45
C ASN A 192 33.40 -0.78 9.21
N ARG A 193 32.40 -0.45 8.38
CA ARG A 193 32.00 0.90 7.97
C ARG A 193 32.96 1.58 7.01
N ASP A 194 33.89 0.83 6.41
CA ASP A 194 34.75 1.40 5.39
C ASP A 194 33.97 1.65 4.09
N VAL A 195 33.70 2.93 3.86
CA VAL A 195 33.12 3.48 2.63
C VAL A 195 34.19 4.10 1.73
N GLY A 196 35.49 4.05 2.12
CA GLY A 196 36.56 4.76 1.43
C GLY A 196 36.47 6.28 1.54
N GLY A 197 37.56 6.97 1.20
CA GLY A 197 37.64 8.44 1.25
C GLY A 197 37.80 9.03 2.65
N GLY A 198 38.48 10.17 2.76
CA GLY A 198 38.70 10.90 4.02
C GLY A 198 37.72 12.06 4.27
N ARG A 199 36.92 12.42 3.24
CA ARG A 199 36.06 13.61 3.24
C ARG A 199 34.73 13.24 2.61
N LEU A 200 33.65 13.24 3.39
CA LEU A 200 32.37 12.61 3.06
C LEU A 200 31.23 13.63 3.11
N GLY A 201 30.37 13.67 2.10
CA GLY A 201 29.10 14.41 2.15
C GLY A 201 27.95 13.48 2.50
N PHE A 202 26.95 13.93 3.24
CA PHE A 202 25.75 13.14 3.54
C PHE A 202 24.50 13.79 2.96
N ILE A 203 23.60 12.98 2.42
CA ILE A 203 22.36 13.46 1.80
C ILE A 203 21.21 12.58 2.29
N GLY A 204 20.30 13.13 3.09
CA GLY A 204 19.02 12.50 3.39
C GLY A 204 18.11 12.55 2.16
N ILE A 205 17.77 11.40 1.60
CA ILE A 205 17.14 11.33 0.27
C ILE A 205 15.61 11.48 0.30
N GLY A 206 14.98 11.11 1.42
CA GLY A 206 13.55 11.23 1.64
C GLY A 206 13.16 12.49 2.40
N GLY A 207 12.06 12.42 3.17
CA GLY A 207 11.52 13.55 3.91
C GLY A 207 12.43 14.02 5.07
N GLY A 208 11.96 14.99 5.87
CA GLY A 208 12.79 15.65 6.89
C GLY A 208 13.37 14.80 8.02
N SER A 209 12.94 13.54 8.14
CA SER A 209 13.56 12.58 9.05
C SER A 209 14.91 12.11 8.50
N ASP A 210 15.06 12.02 7.19
CA ASP A 210 16.26 11.48 6.55
C ASP A 210 17.44 12.43 6.73
N GLY A 211 17.22 13.74 6.63
CA GLY A 211 18.24 14.74 6.92
C GLY A 211 18.75 14.70 8.37
N VAL A 212 17.87 14.40 9.34
CA VAL A 212 18.27 14.26 10.75
C VAL A 212 19.13 13.01 10.95
N GLN A 213 18.76 11.91 10.31
CA GLN A 213 19.50 10.65 10.40
C GLN A 213 20.81 10.70 9.63
N ALA A 214 20.84 11.43 8.51
CA ALA A 214 22.06 11.76 7.79
C ALA A 214 23.03 12.56 8.67
N ALA A 215 22.53 13.52 9.45
CA ALA A 215 23.35 14.27 10.41
C ALA A 215 23.87 13.39 11.57
N LEU A 216 23.06 12.47 12.09
CA LEU A 216 23.51 11.50 13.10
C LEU A 216 24.60 10.58 12.54
N LEU A 217 24.41 10.07 11.33
CA LEU A 217 25.39 9.21 10.69
C LEU A 217 26.68 9.98 10.38
N ALA A 218 26.57 11.22 9.90
CA ALA A 218 27.69 12.13 9.73
C ALA A 218 28.52 12.24 11.01
N LYS A 219 27.87 12.44 12.17
CA LYS A 219 28.56 12.54 13.46
C LYS A 219 29.35 11.28 13.81
N ILE A 220 28.78 10.09 13.58
CA ILE A 220 29.46 8.81 13.80
C ILE A 220 30.70 8.70 12.91
N PHE A 221 30.61 9.12 11.64
CA PHE A 221 31.76 9.11 10.74
C PHE A 221 32.82 10.16 11.12
N GLU A 222 32.43 11.34 11.60
CA GLU A 222 33.37 12.33 12.14
C GLU A 222 34.16 11.79 13.34
N GLU A 223 33.48 11.12 14.27
CA GLU A 223 34.10 10.49 15.45
C GLU A 223 35.09 9.39 15.05
N SER A 224 34.89 8.76 13.87
CA SER A 224 35.85 7.82 13.27
C SER A 224 37.01 8.49 12.50
N GLY A 225 37.14 9.82 12.55
CA GLY A 225 38.21 10.59 11.93
C GLY A 225 37.96 11.02 10.48
N LYS A 226 36.72 10.91 9.97
CA LYS A 226 36.36 11.43 8.64
C LYS A 226 36.02 12.92 8.73
N SER A 227 36.33 13.68 7.67
CA SER A 227 35.86 15.07 7.54
C SER A 227 34.47 15.08 6.89
N VAL A 228 33.49 15.74 7.53
CA VAL A 228 32.12 15.86 6.99
C VAL A 228 31.77 17.34 6.77
N PRO A 229 32.02 17.90 5.58
CA PRO A 229 31.86 19.33 5.36
C PRO A 229 30.40 19.78 5.17
N PHE A 230 29.46 18.86 4.89
CA PHE A 230 28.05 19.19 4.74
C PHE A 230 27.12 17.99 4.97
N VAL A 231 25.86 18.31 5.30
CA VAL A 231 24.71 17.41 5.25
C VAL A 231 23.58 18.10 4.49
N ILE A 232 22.92 17.38 3.58
CA ILE A 232 21.77 17.86 2.81
C ILE A 232 20.51 17.10 3.24
N SER A 233 19.40 17.81 3.42
CA SER A 233 18.04 17.24 3.47
C SER A 233 17.28 17.62 2.20
N VAL A 234 16.69 16.64 1.52
CA VAL A 234 15.90 16.89 0.31
C VAL A 234 14.42 17.05 0.67
N ARG A 235 13.74 18.03 0.07
CA ARG A 235 12.30 18.27 0.25
C ARG A 235 11.63 18.54 -1.08
N THR A 236 10.45 17.95 -1.32
CA THR A 236 9.59 18.37 -2.45
C THR A 236 9.20 19.84 -2.33
N ALA A 237 9.10 20.56 -3.46
CA ALA A 237 8.69 21.97 -3.47
C ALA A 237 7.33 22.25 -2.80
N LYS A 238 6.42 21.28 -2.84
CA LYS A 238 5.09 21.37 -2.22
C LYS A 238 4.93 20.48 -1.01
N THR A 239 4.10 20.89 -0.05
CA THR A 239 3.61 20.04 1.03
C THR A 239 2.62 19.01 0.48
N MET A 240 2.24 18.02 1.30
CA MET A 240 1.17 17.08 0.92
C MET A 240 -0.20 17.77 0.73
N GLN A 241 -0.35 19.01 1.21
CA GLN A 241 -1.55 19.84 1.00
C GLN A 241 -1.44 20.72 -0.26
N GLY A 242 -0.34 20.62 -1.02
CA GLY A 242 -0.11 21.39 -2.23
C GLY A 242 0.39 22.82 -2.00
N GLU A 243 0.67 23.19 -0.74
CA GLU A 243 1.21 24.50 -0.37
C GLU A 243 2.71 24.57 -0.69
N ASP A 244 3.18 25.74 -1.14
CA ASP A 244 4.60 25.96 -1.40
C ASP A 244 5.40 25.93 -0.08
N ARG A 245 6.55 25.27 -0.10
CA ARG A 245 7.43 25.20 1.07
C ARG A 245 8.33 26.43 1.14
N THR A 246 7.94 27.40 1.94
CA THR A 246 8.80 28.56 2.24
C THR A 246 9.73 28.27 3.40
N ILE A 247 11.04 28.34 3.18
CA ILE A 247 12.05 28.22 4.24
C ILE A 247 12.42 29.63 4.70
N LEU A 248 12.34 29.89 6.01
CA LEU A 248 12.50 31.22 6.58
C LEU A 248 13.63 31.25 7.60
N ASN A 249 14.26 32.41 7.74
CA ASN A 249 15.39 32.62 8.67
C ASN A 249 16.55 31.65 8.41
N HIS A 250 16.86 31.43 7.14
CA HIS A 250 17.98 30.60 6.68
C HIS A 250 19.26 31.43 6.54
N GLY A 251 20.41 30.77 6.56
CA GLY A 251 21.75 31.38 6.48
C GLY A 251 22.18 31.80 5.07
N GLY A 252 21.23 32.16 4.21
CA GLY A 252 21.43 32.44 2.79
C GLY A 252 21.03 31.29 1.87
N GLU A 253 20.80 31.63 0.60
CA GLU A 253 20.51 30.71 -0.50
C GLU A 253 21.75 30.70 -1.40
N ILE A 254 22.38 29.54 -1.56
CA ILE A 254 23.66 29.42 -2.32
C ILE A 254 23.43 29.03 -3.78
N TYR A 255 22.25 28.50 -4.08
CA TYR A 255 21.74 28.19 -5.40
C TYR A 255 20.21 28.15 -5.31
N ARG A 256 19.50 28.31 -6.43
CA ARG A 256 18.02 28.29 -6.45
C ARG A 256 17.47 27.03 -5.76
N GLY A 257 16.73 27.22 -4.66
CA GLY A 257 16.14 26.15 -3.85
C GLY A 257 17.11 25.48 -2.86
N VAL A 258 18.32 26.01 -2.68
CA VAL A 258 19.37 25.45 -1.82
C VAL A 258 19.68 26.42 -0.68
N TYR A 259 19.20 26.08 0.51
CA TYR A 259 19.23 26.95 1.68
C TYR A 259 20.17 26.42 2.75
N LYS A 260 21.06 27.28 3.26
CA LYS A 260 21.85 26.96 4.45
C LYS A 260 20.98 27.05 5.69
N ILE A 261 20.96 26.02 6.52
CA ILE A 261 20.08 25.95 7.69
C ILE A 261 20.83 26.43 8.94
N LEU A 262 20.12 27.22 9.75
CA LEU A 262 20.53 27.68 11.05
C LEU A 262 19.64 27.04 12.14
N PRO A 263 20.08 27.00 13.41
CA PRO A 263 19.22 26.55 14.51
C PRO A 263 17.91 27.32 14.64
N THR A 264 17.90 28.57 14.17
CA THR A 264 16.78 29.50 14.16
C THR A 264 15.94 29.45 12.87
N THR A 265 16.35 28.65 11.88
CA THR A 265 15.59 28.44 10.65
C THR A 265 14.31 27.66 10.94
N TRP A 266 13.22 28.02 10.25
CA TRP A 266 11.95 27.33 10.37
C TRP A 266 11.22 27.27 9.02
N GLY A 267 10.32 26.30 8.89
CA GLY A 267 9.42 26.14 7.75
C GLY A 267 7.96 26.20 8.19
N PRO A 268 7.00 26.09 7.26
CA PRO A 268 5.57 26.19 7.57
C PRO A 268 5.19 25.17 8.64
N ALA A 269 4.21 25.50 9.50
CA ALA A 269 3.79 24.61 10.59
C ALA A 269 3.38 23.20 10.10
N ALA A 270 2.84 23.11 8.88
CA ALA A 270 2.49 21.86 8.21
C ALA A 270 3.69 20.97 7.83
N MET A 271 4.91 21.52 7.75
CA MET A 271 6.08 20.85 7.18
C MET A 271 6.82 19.90 8.13
N ARG A 272 6.55 19.96 9.44
CA ARG A 272 7.40 19.37 10.51
C ARG A 272 8.89 19.56 10.15
N PHE A 273 9.34 20.80 10.26
CA PHE A 273 10.73 21.18 9.98
C PHE A 273 11.63 20.68 11.11
N LEU A 274 12.58 19.81 10.79
CA LEU A 274 13.47 19.15 11.77
C LEU A 274 14.94 19.43 11.49
N GLU A 275 15.25 19.99 10.33
CA GLU A 275 16.60 20.24 9.85
C GLU A 275 17.34 21.30 10.67
N ASN A 276 16.61 22.15 11.38
CA ASN A 276 17.21 23.12 12.30
C ASN A 276 17.77 22.47 13.58
N LEU A 277 17.37 21.23 13.91
CA LEU A 277 17.83 20.53 15.10
C LEU A 277 19.34 20.18 15.03
N PRO A 278 19.83 19.52 13.96
CA PRO A 278 21.27 19.28 13.78
C PRO A 278 22.06 20.50 13.30
N ALA A 279 21.41 21.60 12.89
CA ALA A 279 22.10 22.76 12.31
C ALA A 279 23.01 23.52 13.30
N ALA A 280 22.95 23.20 14.61
CA ALA A 280 23.81 23.80 15.62
C ALA A 280 25.24 23.24 15.60
N ASP A 281 25.38 21.99 15.18
CA ASP A 281 26.62 21.22 15.23
C ASP A 281 26.99 20.57 13.88
N THR A 282 26.12 20.71 12.88
CA THR A 282 26.31 20.17 11.52
C THR A 282 26.08 21.28 10.49
N ASN A 283 26.93 21.35 9.46
CA ASN A 283 26.73 22.27 8.33
C ASN A 283 25.59 21.75 7.43
N MET A 284 24.37 22.11 7.81
CA MET A 284 23.13 21.57 7.26
C MET A 284 22.59 22.43 6.12
N PHE A 285 22.16 21.80 5.03
CA PHE A 285 21.49 22.42 3.89
C PHE A 285 20.14 21.76 3.65
N VAL A 286 19.16 22.51 3.15
CA VAL A 286 17.95 21.96 2.55
C VAL A 286 17.98 22.23 1.05
N VAL A 287 17.76 21.18 0.27
CA VAL A 287 17.56 21.25 -1.18
C VAL A 287 16.07 21.03 -1.47
N THR A 288 15.48 21.99 -2.18
CA THR A 288 14.09 21.93 -2.62
C THR A 288 14.02 21.34 -4.02
N ASP A 289 13.54 20.09 -4.11
CA ASP A 289 13.27 19.39 -5.36
C ASP A 289 12.01 19.98 -6.02
N PHE A 290 12.23 20.85 -7.01
CA PHE A 290 11.18 21.42 -7.86
C PHE A 290 10.69 20.47 -8.95
N GLN A 291 11.34 19.32 -9.14
CA GLN A 291 11.07 18.37 -10.23
C GLN A 291 11.18 19.00 -11.63
N ASP A 292 12.00 20.05 -11.79
CA ASP A 292 12.26 20.75 -13.05
C ASP A 292 13.61 20.38 -13.68
N GLY A 293 14.23 19.29 -13.22
CA GLY A 293 15.53 18.81 -13.68
C GLY A 293 16.75 19.52 -13.08
N THR A 294 16.57 20.44 -12.13
CA THR A 294 17.68 21.20 -11.53
C THR A 294 18.38 20.50 -10.36
N LEU A 295 17.86 19.35 -9.90
CA LEU A 295 18.30 18.68 -8.67
C LEU A 295 19.79 18.28 -8.66
N ALA A 296 20.35 17.84 -9.79
CA ALA A 296 21.78 17.54 -9.90
C ALA A 296 22.64 18.79 -9.68
N ALA A 297 22.28 19.91 -10.32
CA ALA A 297 22.99 21.18 -10.18
C ALA A 297 22.87 21.73 -8.75
N GLN A 298 21.74 21.52 -8.08
CA GLN A 298 21.56 21.87 -6.68
C GLN A 298 22.53 21.11 -5.77
N PHE A 299 22.74 19.82 -6.00
CA PHE A 299 23.73 19.03 -5.25
C PHE A 299 25.16 19.46 -5.55
N GLU A 300 25.51 19.67 -6.82
CA GLU A 300 26.86 20.14 -7.19
C GLU A 300 27.17 21.50 -6.57
N ALA A 301 26.20 22.41 -6.49
CA ALA A 301 26.39 23.70 -5.84
C ALA A 301 26.77 23.58 -4.35
N VAL A 302 26.17 22.64 -3.60
CA VAL A 302 26.55 22.39 -2.20
C VAL A 302 27.95 21.76 -2.12
N ILE A 303 28.24 20.79 -3.00
CA ILE A 303 29.54 20.11 -3.04
C ILE A 303 30.67 21.12 -3.32
N GLU A 304 30.47 21.99 -4.31
CA GLU A 304 31.41 23.06 -4.67
C GLU A 304 31.57 24.08 -3.51
N HIS A 305 30.44 24.53 -2.94
CA HIS A 305 30.45 25.43 -1.78
C HIS A 305 31.24 24.86 -0.59
N ALA A 306 31.20 23.53 -0.41
CA ALA A 306 31.90 22.82 0.63
C ALA A 306 33.38 22.48 0.29
N GLY A 307 33.87 22.88 -0.89
CA GLY A 307 35.23 22.60 -1.35
C GLY A 307 35.45 21.14 -1.78
N GLY A 308 34.41 20.46 -2.22
CA GLY A 308 34.45 19.08 -2.70
C GLY A 308 34.43 18.01 -1.59
N VAL A 309 34.09 16.80 -2.00
CA VAL A 309 34.11 15.57 -1.17
C VAL A 309 34.63 14.39 -2.00
N HIS A 310 35.16 13.37 -1.33
CA HIS A 310 35.62 12.15 -1.99
C HIS A 310 34.48 11.18 -2.30
N ARG A 311 33.42 11.22 -1.49
CA ARG A 311 32.26 10.33 -1.60
C ARG A 311 31.03 10.96 -0.94
N ILE A 312 29.86 10.62 -1.47
CA ILE A 312 28.56 10.95 -0.89
C ILE A 312 27.97 9.70 -0.24
N ILE A 313 27.35 9.87 0.92
CA ILE A 313 26.52 8.86 1.58
C ILE A 313 25.06 9.30 1.47
N ALA A 314 24.29 8.59 0.63
CA ALA A 314 22.86 8.81 0.44
C ALA A 314 22.09 8.04 1.51
N VAL A 315 21.36 8.72 2.39
CA VAL A 315 20.75 8.15 3.60
C VAL A 315 19.24 8.09 3.46
N ASP A 316 18.69 6.88 3.50
CA ASP A 316 17.27 6.57 3.63
C ASP A 316 16.96 6.12 5.06
N THR A 317 15.78 6.48 5.57
CA THR A 317 15.29 6.03 6.87
C THR A 317 14.04 5.17 6.73
N GLY A 318 14.15 3.90 7.12
CA GLY A 318 13.01 2.97 7.16
C GLY A 318 12.95 2.03 5.96
N GLY A 319 13.61 2.38 4.85
CA GLY A 319 13.79 1.52 3.68
C GLY A 319 12.80 1.76 2.54
N ASP A 320 12.26 2.98 2.41
CA ASP A 320 11.40 3.35 1.27
C ASP A 320 12.19 3.33 -0.05
N SER A 321 13.50 3.54 -0.01
CA SER A 321 14.34 3.43 -1.20
C SER A 321 14.48 1.99 -1.73
N LEU A 322 14.11 0.99 -0.94
CA LEU A 322 14.18 -0.42 -1.33
C LEU A 322 12.98 -0.86 -2.19
N TYR A 323 11.96 -0.03 -2.42
CA TYR A 323 10.85 -0.43 -3.29
C TYR A 323 11.30 -0.58 -4.75
N PRO A 324 10.93 -1.68 -5.44
CA PRO A 324 11.20 -1.82 -6.86
C PRO A 324 10.60 -0.69 -7.70
N ASN A 325 11.30 -0.31 -8.78
CA ASN A 325 10.90 0.72 -9.75
C ASN A 325 9.61 0.37 -10.53
N VAL A 326 9.14 -0.87 -10.44
CA VAL A 326 7.82 -1.26 -10.95
C VAL A 326 6.79 -0.98 -9.87
N LYS A 327 5.87 -0.04 -10.12
CA LYS A 327 4.74 0.23 -9.20
C LYS A 327 4.01 -1.08 -8.91
N VAL A 328 4.27 -1.65 -7.74
CA VAL A 328 3.45 -2.74 -7.21
C VAL A 328 2.11 -2.10 -6.89
N GLU A 329 1.06 -2.46 -7.64
CA GLU A 329 -0.31 -2.04 -7.34
C GLU A 329 -0.58 -2.27 -5.85
N ASN A 330 -0.91 -1.19 -5.14
CA ASN A 330 -1.17 -1.08 -3.69
C ASN A 330 -0.04 -0.54 -2.79
N SER A 331 1.17 -0.20 -3.27
CA SER A 331 2.12 0.54 -2.41
C SER A 331 1.69 2.00 -2.27
N ARG A 332 1.43 2.42 -1.02
CA ARG A 332 1.13 3.82 -0.64
C ARG A 332 2.37 4.62 -0.24
N ALA A 333 3.55 4.00 -0.34
CA ALA A 333 4.81 4.70 -0.12
C ALA A 333 4.95 5.83 -1.14
N THR A 334 5.80 6.80 -0.86
CA THR A 334 6.23 7.85 -1.79
C THR A 334 7.56 7.47 -2.46
N PRO A 335 7.68 6.33 -3.19
CA PRO A 335 8.96 5.90 -3.76
C PRO A 335 9.47 6.88 -4.81
N ASP A 336 8.63 7.80 -5.29
CA ASP A 336 9.03 8.77 -6.30
C ASP A 336 10.14 9.72 -5.80
N GLN A 337 10.17 10.14 -4.52
CA GLN A 337 11.24 11.06 -4.07
C GLN A 337 12.57 10.34 -3.94
N ASP A 338 12.63 9.26 -3.17
CA ASP A 338 13.87 8.52 -2.88
C ASP A 338 14.52 8.01 -4.18
N LEU A 339 13.72 7.43 -5.07
CA LEU A 339 14.20 6.97 -6.37
C LEU A 339 14.70 8.13 -7.24
N ARG A 340 13.97 9.27 -7.31
CA ARG A 340 14.43 10.45 -8.07
C ARG A 340 15.75 11.01 -7.53
N VAL A 341 15.91 11.06 -6.21
CA VAL A 341 17.16 11.51 -5.60
C VAL A 341 18.28 10.53 -5.91
N LEU A 342 18.09 9.21 -5.70
CA LEU A 342 19.12 8.20 -6.01
C LEU A 342 19.53 8.23 -7.48
N THR A 343 18.57 8.33 -8.40
CA THR A 343 18.86 8.40 -9.85
C THR A 343 19.56 9.69 -10.25
N THR A 344 19.29 10.80 -9.56
CA THR A 344 20.00 12.07 -9.74
C THR A 344 21.43 11.99 -9.19
N LEU A 345 21.61 11.38 -8.02
CA LEU A 345 22.94 11.16 -7.43
C LEU A 345 23.82 10.28 -8.32
N ASN A 346 23.24 9.35 -9.08
CA ASN A 346 23.99 8.52 -10.04
C ASN A 346 24.49 9.29 -11.27
N GLN A 347 24.08 10.55 -11.45
CA GLN A 347 24.54 11.42 -12.52
C GLN A 347 25.71 12.31 -12.10
N LEU A 348 26.04 12.35 -10.80
CA LEU A 348 27.13 13.14 -10.28
C LEU A 348 28.48 12.47 -10.55
N ASN A 349 29.54 13.27 -10.68
CA ASN A 349 30.90 12.75 -10.84
C ASN A 349 31.48 12.19 -9.52
N THR A 350 30.83 12.47 -8.39
CA THR A 350 31.27 12.00 -7.07
C THR A 350 30.70 10.60 -6.79
N PRO A 351 31.53 9.62 -6.39
CA PRO A 351 31.06 8.30 -5.99
C PRO A 351 30.01 8.35 -4.87
N VAL A 352 29.02 7.47 -4.92
CA VAL A 352 27.90 7.44 -3.97
C VAL A 352 27.73 6.05 -3.35
N THR A 353 27.65 6.01 -2.02
CA THR A 353 27.20 4.84 -1.26
C THR A 353 25.82 5.14 -0.72
N SER A 354 24.86 4.26 -0.96
CA SER A 354 23.55 4.31 -0.33
C SER A 354 23.60 3.66 1.05
N ALA A 355 22.87 4.24 2.01
CA ALA A 355 22.78 3.84 3.40
C ALA A 355 21.30 3.78 3.80
N VAL A 356 20.84 2.61 4.26
CA VAL A 356 19.49 2.45 4.81
C VAL A 356 19.58 2.24 6.31
N ILE A 357 18.95 3.13 7.08
CA ILE A 357 18.89 3.07 8.53
C ILE A 357 17.53 2.53 8.97
N ALA A 358 17.54 1.65 9.97
CA ALA A 358 16.33 1.04 10.52
C ALA A 358 15.43 0.39 9.46
N ALA A 359 16.04 -0.35 8.54
CA ALA A 359 15.32 -1.11 7.52
C ALA A 359 14.28 -2.04 8.19
N GLY A 360 13.05 -2.01 7.68
CA GLY A 360 11.90 -2.76 8.16
C GLY A 360 10.71 -1.90 8.61
N VAL A 361 10.87 -0.58 8.78
CA VAL A 361 9.77 0.29 9.23
C VAL A 361 8.79 0.60 8.10
N ASP A 362 9.33 0.94 6.94
CA ASP A 362 8.58 1.25 5.72
C ASP A 362 9.13 0.44 4.51
N SER A 363 10.01 -0.53 4.76
CA SER A 363 10.58 -1.41 3.73
C SER A 363 9.55 -2.36 3.08
N PRO A 364 9.76 -2.74 1.81
CA PRO A 364 8.93 -3.74 1.14
C PRO A 364 9.08 -5.14 1.77
N ALA A 365 8.12 -6.02 1.50
CA ALA A 365 8.13 -7.39 2.02
C ALA A 365 9.37 -8.21 1.57
N ASN A 366 9.90 -7.92 0.38
CA ASN A 366 11.08 -8.55 -0.20
C ASN A 366 12.39 -7.77 0.05
N ALA A 367 12.46 -6.96 1.11
CA ALA A 367 13.64 -6.15 1.41
C ALA A 367 14.91 -6.98 1.65
N SER A 368 14.79 -8.21 2.17
CA SER A 368 15.93 -9.13 2.34
C SER A 368 16.60 -9.43 1.00
N GLU A 369 15.80 -9.84 0.01
CA GLU A 369 16.27 -10.23 -1.32
C GLU A 369 16.90 -9.04 -2.05
N ILE A 370 16.33 -7.85 -1.88
CA ILE A 370 16.85 -6.61 -2.48
C ILE A 370 18.19 -6.24 -1.86
N LEU A 371 18.31 -6.27 -0.52
CA LEU A 371 19.56 -5.98 0.17
C LEU A 371 20.67 -6.99 -0.20
N GLU A 372 20.33 -8.27 -0.33
CA GLU A 372 21.26 -9.30 -0.78
C GLU A 372 21.70 -9.07 -2.23
N SER A 373 20.76 -8.78 -3.13
CA SER A 373 21.03 -8.47 -4.54
C SER A 373 21.87 -7.21 -4.72
N ALA A 374 21.65 -6.20 -3.87
CA ALA A 374 22.43 -4.97 -3.80
C ALA A 374 23.80 -5.15 -3.12
N ARG A 375 24.16 -6.40 -2.75
CA ARG A 375 25.41 -6.73 -2.05
C ARG A 375 25.62 -5.89 -0.79
N ALA A 376 24.53 -5.60 -0.08
CA ALA A 376 24.55 -4.72 1.07
C ALA A 376 25.49 -5.27 2.14
N LYS A 377 26.25 -4.35 2.74
CA LYS A 377 27.08 -4.61 3.91
C LYS A 377 26.36 -4.07 5.14
N TYR A 378 26.23 -4.88 6.17
CA TYR A 378 25.55 -4.53 7.41
C TYR A 378 26.55 -4.22 8.52
N PHE A 379 26.33 -3.13 9.26
CA PHE A 379 27.03 -2.88 10.51
C PHE A 379 26.10 -2.38 11.60
N GLU A 380 26.48 -2.65 12.85
CA GLU A 380 25.83 -2.10 14.02
C GLU A 380 26.70 -1.01 14.64
N LEU A 381 26.05 -0.06 15.31
CA LEU A 381 26.73 0.92 16.14
C LEU A 381 27.42 0.23 17.31
N THR A 382 28.54 0.78 17.76
CA THR A 382 29.15 0.37 19.02
C THR A 382 28.24 0.78 20.19
N PRO A 383 28.44 0.23 21.40
CA PRO A 383 27.73 0.69 22.57
C PRO A 383 27.85 2.21 22.81
N ASP A 384 29.04 2.77 22.62
CA ASP A 384 29.28 4.20 22.82
C ASP A 384 28.55 5.06 21.78
N GLU A 385 28.60 4.67 20.51
CA GLU A 385 27.86 5.35 19.43
C GLU A 385 26.35 5.25 19.63
N THR A 386 25.87 4.11 20.12
CA THR A 386 24.47 3.93 20.48
C THR A 386 24.06 4.94 21.55
N LEU A 387 24.88 5.11 22.59
CA LEU A 387 24.63 6.12 23.63
C LEU A 387 24.67 7.54 23.07
N THR A 388 25.63 7.87 22.19
CA THR A 388 25.72 9.17 21.51
C THR A 388 24.45 9.46 20.70
N VAL A 389 23.98 8.51 19.90
CA VAL A 389 22.75 8.67 19.09
C VAL A 389 21.52 8.88 19.97
N LEU A 390 21.34 8.04 21.01
CA LEU A 390 20.22 8.18 21.94
C LEU A 390 20.27 9.52 22.71
N ALA A 391 21.45 9.96 23.11
CA ALA A 391 21.64 11.27 23.77
C ALA A 391 21.29 12.44 22.85
N LYS A 392 21.67 12.35 21.56
CA LYS A 392 21.30 13.36 20.56
C LYS A 392 19.79 13.44 20.38
N TYR A 393 19.10 12.32 20.16
CA TYR A 393 17.63 12.32 20.08
C TYR A 393 16.97 12.95 21.31
N ARG A 394 17.46 12.66 22.53
CA ARG A 394 16.96 13.27 23.76
C ARG A 394 17.20 14.78 23.80
N SER A 395 18.40 15.24 23.43
CA SER A 395 18.75 16.68 23.35
C SER A 395 17.87 17.46 22.36
N TRP A 396 17.54 16.84 21.22
CA TRP A 396 16.63 17.39 20.23
C TRP A 396 15.14 17.26 20.61
N ARG A 397 14.84 16.52 21.69
CA ARG A 397 13.49 16.16 22.15
C ARG A 397 12.70 15.36 21.10
N MET A 398 13.39 14.49 20.38
CA MET A 398 12.84 13.57 19.36
C MET A 398 12.62 12.15 19.91
N ASP A 399 12.66 11.99 21.23
CA ASP A 399 12.44 10.77 21.99
C ASP A 399 10.96 10.53 22.37
N GLY A 400 10.05 11.33 21.80
CA GLY A 400 8.62 11.31 22.13
C GLY A 400 8.20 12.32 23.20
N ALA A 401 9.14 13.09 23.76
CA ALA A 401 8.84 14.15 24.73
C ALA A 401 8.31 15.45 24.11
N SER A 402 8.26 15.55 22.77
CA SER A 402 7.76 16.72 22.05
C SER A 402 6.71 16.33 21.03
N ASP A 403 5.56 16.99 21.07
CA ASP A 403 4.51 16.78 20.08
C ASP A 403 4.90 17.32 18.69
N THR A 404 5.89 18.22 18.60
CA THR A 404 6.32 18.86 17.33
C THR A 404 7.61 18.29 16.76
N ARG A 405 8.36 17.49 17.53
CA ARG A 405 9.66 16.94 17.13
C ARG A 405 9.63 15.43 17.28
N PHE A 406 9.31 14.72 16.22
CA PHE A 406 9.21 13.26 16.21
C PHE A 406 9.33 12.73 14.78
N GLY A 407 9.68 11.45 14.65
CA GLY A 407 9.64 10.70 13.39
C GLY A 407 9.35 9.23 13.68
N LYS A 408 8.54 8.57 12.85
CA LYS A 408 8.18 7.16 13.04
C LYS A 408 9.45 6.29 13.04
N THR A 409 10.28 6.45 12.02
CA THR A 409 11.56 5.74 11.89
C THR A 409 12.53 6.11 13.00
N ALA A 410 12.64 7.39 13.38
CA ALA A 410 13.50 7.81 14.49
C ALA A 410 13.11 7.14 15.82
N LEU A 411 11.82 7.04 16.13
CA LEU A 411 11.34 6.36 17.33
C LEU A 411 11.54 4.84 17.26
N ALA A 412 11.31 4.23 16.10
CA ALA A 412 11.56 2.80 15.90
C ALA A 412 13.05 2.45 16.00
N TRP A 413 13.94 3.28 15.47
CA TRP A 413 15.39 3.06 15.57
C TRP A 413 15.86 3.18 17.02
N GLN A 414 15.39 4.19 17.76
CA GLN A 414 15.66 4.31 19.20
C GLN A 414 15.24 3.05 19.97
N ALA A 415 14.04 2.52 19.70
CA ALA A 415 13.56 1.27 20.29
C ALA A 415 14.50 0.09 19.97
N ALA A 416 14.90 -0.05 18.70
CA ALA A 416 15.83 -1.08 18.26
C ALA A 416 17.19 -0.96 18.96
N LEU A 417 17.76 0.24 19.02
CA LEU A 417 19.03 0.55 19.69
C LEU A 417 18.99 0.27 21.19
N MET A 418 17.85 0.48 21.84
CA MET A 418 17.59 0.07 23.23
C MET A 418 17.35 -1.44 23.41
N ARG A 419 17.59 -2.23 22.35
CA ARG A 419 17.42 -3.69 22.30
C ARG A 419 16.00 -4.17 22.55
N GLN A 420 14.99 -3.32 22.36
CA GLN A 420 13.60 -3.75 22.30
C GLN A 420 13.40 -4.66 21.09
N ASN A 421 12.46 -5.60 21.19
CA ASN A 421 12.14 -6.56 20.13
C ASN A 421 10.64 -6.88 20.20
N GLY A 422 10.03 -7.14 19.04
CA GLY A 422 8.62 -7.47 18.96
C GLY A 422 7.75 -6.24 18.71
N LEU A 423 6.45 -6.36 19.01
CA LEU A 423 5.49 -5.29 18.75
C LEU A 423 5.65 -4.16 19.77
N GLU A 424 5.96 -2.97 19.29
CA GLU A 424 6.05 -1.74 20.09
C GLU A 424 4.99 -0.73 19.66
N VAL A 425 4.54 0.08 20.64
CA VAL A 425 3.63 1.20 20.40
C VAL A 425 4.43 2.49 20.50
N LEU A 426 4.81 3.04 19.35
CA LEU A 426 5.63 4.24 19.27
C LEU A 426 4.90 5.44 19.90
N PRO A 427 5.62 6.32 20.63
CA PRO A 427 5.06 7.51 21.28
C PRO A 427 4.83 8.65 20.27
N ILE A 428 4.11 8.37 19.18
CA ILE A 428 3.71 9.35 18.17
C ILE A 428 2.62 10.25 18.78
N PRO A 429 2.61 11.57 18.53
CA PRO A 429 1.60 12.46 19.09
C PRO A 429 0.19 12.09 18.63
N LYS A 430 -0.78 12.10 19.56
CA LYS A 430 -2.17 11.66 19.34
C LYS A 430 -2.81 12.29 18.10
N ARG A 431 -2.53 13.57 17.82
CA ARG A 431 -3.07 14.30 16.67
C ARG A 431 -2.68 13.68 15.31
N HIS A 432 -1.51 13.05 15.21
CA HIS A 432 -1.07 12.39 13.99
C HIS A 432 -1.58 10.95 13.90
N VAL A 433 -1.65 10.24 15.03
CA VAL A 433 -2.24 8.89 15.09
C VAL A 433 -3.71 8.92 14.71
N LEU A 434 -4.44 9.93 15.22
CA LEU A 434 -5.87 10.09 15.04
C LEU A 434 -6.23 11.07 13.93
N ASP A 435 -5.32 11.41 13.03
CA ASP A 435 -5.63 12.31 11.92
C ASP A 435 -6.72 11.67 11.01
N ASN A 436 -7.57 12.50 10.40
CA ASN A 436 -8.64 12.02 9.51
C ASN A 436 -8.17 11.93 8.04
N GLY A 437 -7.17 12.71 7.65
CA GLY A 437 -6.62 12.76 6.29
C GLY A 437 -5.30 12.02 6.14
N ASN A 438 -4.46 11.96 7.16
CA ASN A 438 -3.19 11.23 7.11
C ASN A 438 -2.83 10.60 8.48
N PRO A 439 -3.57 9.56 8.89
CA PRO A 439 -3.32 8.90 10.16
C PRO A 439 -2.03 8.07 10.16
N TRP A 440 -1.21 8.24 11.20
CA TRP A 440 0.06 7.52 11.36
C TRP A 440 -0.13 6.26 12.20
N ASN A 441 0.32 5.11 11.69
CA ASN A 441 0.30 3.86 12.45
C ASN A 441 1.39 3.87 13.56
N PRO A 442 1.03 3.83 14.86
CA PRO A 442 2.01 3.80 15.93
C PRO A 442 2.52 2.38 16.23
N PHE A 443 1.88 1.34 15.68
CA PHE A 443 2.28 -0.05 15.91
C PHE A 443 3.39 -0.44 14.95
N VAL A 444 4.58 -0.70 15.49
CA VAL A 444 5.76 -1.10 14.71
C VAL A 444 6.39 -2.32 15.35
N ARG A 445 6.80 -3.28 14.53
CA ARG A 445 7.56 -4.44 15.00
C ARG A 445 9.04 -4.13 14.95
N ILE A 446 9.66 -4.10 16.11
CA ILE A 446 11.10 -3.93 16.25
C ILE A 446 11.80 -5.26 16.03
N THR A 447 12.76 -5.28 15.11
CA THR A 447 13.57 -6.46 14.79
C THR A 447 15.06 -6.16 15.00
N PRO A 448 15.92 -7.19 15.18
CA PRO A 448 17.36 -6.98 15.30
C PRO A 448 17.98 -6.25 14.11
N ALA A 449 17.48 -6.47 12.89
CA ALA A 449 17.96 -5.82 11.67
C ALA A 449 17.80 -4.29 11.69
N MET A 450 16.79 -3.77 12.41
CA MET A 450 16.57 -2.33 12.53
C MET A 450 17.66 -1.61 13.33
N ARG A 451 18.52 -2.32 14.06
CA ARG A 451 19.59 -1.73 14.88
C ARG A 451 20.72 -1.18 14.02
N GLY A 452 21.02 -1.88 12.93
CA GLY A 452 22.15 -1.57 12.09
C GLY A 452 21.81 -0.68 10.91
N ILE A 453 22.83 -0.54 10.08
CA ILE A 453 22.86 0.31 8.90
C ILE A 453 23.36 -0.55 7.74
N PHE A 454 22.62 -0.49 6.63
CA PHE A 454 22.94 -1.23 5.41
C PHE A 454 23.62 -0.28 4.43
N LEU A 455 24.86 -0.57 4.05
CA LEU A 455 25.64 0.19 3.08
C LEU A 455 25.72 -0.58 1.77
N MET A 456 25.50 0.10 0.65
CA MET A 456 25.55 -0.48 -0.69
C MET A 456 26.10 0.54 -1.69
N GLU A 457 26.83 0.08 -2.71
CA GLU A 457 27.19 0.99 -3.81
C GLU A 457 25.91 1.38 -4.55
N LEU A 458 25.83 2.65 -4.99
CA LEU A 458 24.60 3.17 -5.60
C LEU A 458 24.14 2.38 -6.83
N ASP A 459 25.07 1.95 -7.68
CA ASP A 459 24.75 1.14 -8.87
C ASP A 459 24.23 -0.26 -8.53
N ASP A 460 24.70 -0.86 -7.43
CA ASP A 460 24.17 -2.14 -6.97
C ASP A 460 22.75 -1.94 -6.40
N HIS A 461 22.52 -0.85 -5.65
CA HIS A 461 21.20 -0.50 -5.13
C HIS A 461 20.18 -0.31 -6.26
N LEU A 462 20.49 0.57 -7.22
CA LEU A 462 19.60 0.89 -8.33
C LEU A 462 19.28 -0.35 -9.17
N ARG A 463 20.28 -1.20 -9.46
CA ARG A 463 20.04 -2.48 -10.17
C ARG A 463 19.14 -3.42 -9.38
N ALA A 464 19.33 -3.54 -8.07
CA ALA A 464 18.54 -4.44 -7.22
C ALA A 464 17.06 -4.05 -7.17
N ILE A 465 16.74 -2.76 -7.24
CA ILE A 465 15.36 -2.26 -7.32
C ILE A 465 14.82 -2.20 -8.76
N GLY A 466 15.53 -2.79 -9.73
CA GLY A 466 15.07 -2.90 -11.11
C GLY A 466 15.22 -1.62 -11.93
N TRP A 467 16.11 -0.71 -11.53
CA TRP A 467 16.50 0.43 -12.36
C TRP A 467 17.60 0.00 -13.34
N GLN A 468 17.32 0.11 -14.63
CA GLN A 468 18.30 -0.11 -15.69
C GLN A 468 18.86 1.24 -16.14
N GLN A 469 20.16 1.44 -15.94
CA GLN A 469 20.90 2.53 -16.57
C GLN A 469 21.03 2.21 -18.06
N PHE A 470 20.58 3.10 -18.94
CA PHE A 470 20.96 3.00 -20.36
C PHE A 470 22.49 3.05 -20.45
N PRO A 471 23.16 2.15 -21.19
CA PRO A 471 24.61 2.11 -21.29
C PRO A 471 25.18 3.49 -21.64
N SER A 472 26.21 3.90 -20.91
CA SER A 472 26.97 5.13 -21.14
C SER A 472 27.55 5.13 -22.55
N GLY A 473 26.87 5.81 -23.47
CA GLY A 473 27.23 5.86 -24.89
C GLY A 473 26.08 6.31 -25.79
N VAL A 474 24.82 6.12 -25.37
CA VAL A 474 23.65 6.59 -26.12
C VAL A 474 23.24 7.99 -25.65
N ARG A 475 23.62 9.02 -26.42
CA ARG A 475 23.05 10.37 -26.27
C ARG A 475 21.63 10.39 -26.83
N LEU A 476 20.65 10.11 -25.99
CA LEU A 476 19.26 10.44 -26.30
C LEU A 476 19.13 11.97 -26.39
N SER A 477 18.40 12.46 -27.39
CA SER A 477 18.13 13.90 -27.50
C SER A 477 17.30 14.35 -26.30
N ALA A 478 17.38 15.64 -25.92
CA ALA A 478 16.58 16.19 -24.83
C ALA A 478 15.07 15.91 -25.01
N LYS A 479 14.62 15.92 -26.27
CA LYS A 479 13.25 15.61 -26.66
C LYS A 479 12.88 14.13 -26.47
N ASP A 480 13.81 13.20 -26.69
CA ASP A 480 13.57 11.77 -26.48
C ASP A 480 13.56 11.44 -24.98
N ARG A 481 14.40 12.10 -24.17
CA ARG A 481 14.36 12.01 -22.70
C ARG A 481 13.04 12.55 -22.14
N GLU A 482 12.59 13.69 -22.63
CA GLU A 482 11.32 14.31 -22.21
C GLU A 482 10.11 13.48 -22.68
N SER A 483 10.19 12.83 -23.85
CA SER A 483 9.16 11.90 -24.33
C SER A 483 9.10 10.62 -23.50
N LEU A 484 10.24 10.08 -23.07
CA LEU A 484 10.32 8.90 -22.19
C LEU A 484 9.78 9.19 -20.78
N LEU A 485 10.09 10.37 -20.23
CA LEU A 485 9.60 10.78 -18.90
C LEU A 485 8.08 11.09 -18.89
N ASN A 486 7.51 11.46 -20.04
CA ASN A 486 6.09 11.77 -20.19
C ASN A 486 5.21 10.56 -20.59
N MET A 487 5.79 9.38 -20.85
CA MET A 487 5.07 8.18 -21.27
C MET A 487 4.72 7.27 -20.08
N ASN A 488 3.76 7.71 -19.27
CA ASN A 488 3.30 6.98 -18.07
C ASN A 488 2.44 5.72 -18.33
N HIS A 489 2.36 5.17 -19.55
CA HIS A 489 1.41 4.09 -19.89
C HIS A 489 1.87 3.03 -20.91
N MET A 490 3.17 2.84 -21.18
CA MET A 490 3.58 1.82 -22.17
C MET A 490 4.57 0.81 -21.56
N GLY A 491 4.28 -0.48 -21.81
CA GLY A 491 4.87 -1.60 -21.08
C GLY A 491 6.26 -2.06 -21.56
N PRO A 492 6.86 -3.05 -20.86
CA PRO A 492 8.26 -3.49 -21.03
C PRO A 492 8.67 -4.01 -22.42
N VAL A 493 7.69 -4.45 -23.23
CA VAL A 493 7.94 -5.10 -24.52
C VAL A 493 8.33 -4.10 -25.60
N GLU A 494 7.72 -2.91 -25.62
CA GLU A 494 8.02 -1.90 -26.64
C GLU A 494 9.43 -1.33 -26.47
N ASP A 495 9.84 -1.12 -25.22
CA ASP A 495 11.17 -0.65 -24.85
C ASP A 495 12.25 -1.69 -25.18
N TYR A 496 11.98 -2.98 -24.91
CA TYR A 496 12.88 -4.07 -25.26
C TYR A 496 13.09 -4.19 -26.78
N LEU A 497 12.02 -4.04 -27.57
CA LEU A 497 12.08 -4.14 -29.03
C LEU A 497 12.80 -2.95 -29.68
N ARG A 498 12.58 -1.73 -29.19
CA ARG A 498 13.35 -0.56 -29.65
C ARG A 498 14.83 -0.71 -29.33
N TYR A 499 15.15 -1.26 -28.16
CA TYR A 499 16.51 -1.46 -27.69
C TYR A 499 17.27 -2.53 -28.50
N GLN A 500 16.70 -3.72 -28.69
CA GLN A 500 17.37 -4.81 -29.40
C GLN A 500 17.47 -4.57 -30.90
N LEU A 501 16.39 -4.08 -31.53
CA LEU A 501 16.32 -4.04 -32.99
C LEU A 501 16.85 -2.72 -33.59
N GLN A 502 17.00 -1.66 -32.81
CA GLN A 502 17.26 -0.29 -33.30
C GLN A 502 16.23 0.21 -34.34
N TRP A 503 15.00 -0.31 -34.29
CA TRP A 503 13.95 0.04 -35.25
C TRP A 503 13.11 1.22 -34.77
N LYS A 504 12.53 1.94 -35.73
CA LYS A 504 11.57 3.00 -35.47
C LYS A 504 10.19 2.35 -35.25
N VAL A 505 9.76 2.27 -34.00
CA VAL A 505 8.46 1.71 -33.65
C VAL A 505 7.41 2.82 -33.70
N SER A 506 6.40 2.64 -34.55
CA SER A 506 5.23 3.52 -34.61
C SER A 506 3.98 2.71 -34.39
N VAL A 507 3.37 2.86 -33.21
CA VAL A 507 2.17 2.12 -32.86
C VAL A 507 0.95 2.84 -33.44
N ALA A 508 0.29 2.21 -34.41
CA ALA A 508 -0.99 2.67 -34.92
C ALA A 508 -2.08 1.72 -34.41
N TRP A 509 -2.83 2.14 -33.38
CA TRP A 509 -3.97 1.39 -32.88
C TRP A 509 -5.19 1.63 -33.77
N SER A 510 -5.19 1.00 -34.93
CA SER A 510 -6.43 0.60 -35.61
C SER A 510 -6.31 -0.90 -35.86
N GLU A 511 -7.22 -1.69 -35.28
CA GLU A 511 -7.37 -3.13 -35.60
C GLU A 511 -6.27 -4.07 -35.09
N SER A 512 -5.62 -3.75 -33.96
CA SER A 512 -4.73 -4.69 -33.26
C SER A 512 -3.48 -5.09 -34.07
N VAL A 513 -2.94 -4.18 -34.88
CA VAL A 513 -1.70 -4.40 -35.64
C VAL A 513 -0.60 -3.46 -35.16
N LEU A 514 0.49 -4.03 -34.64
CA LEU A 514 1.73 -3.30 -34.35
C LEU A 514 2.52 -3.16 -35.66
N THR A 515 2.82 -1.94 -36.08
CA THR A 515 3.66 -1.69 -37.26
C THR A 515 5.07 -1.30 -36.83
N LEU A 516 6.03 -2.15 -37.17
CA LEU A 516 7.45 -1.92 -36.95
C LEU A 516 8.07 -1.39 -38.24
N THR A 517 8.90 -0.34 -38.16
CA THR A 517 9.59 0.20 -39.33
C THR A 517 11.10 0.09 -39.12
N ASN A 518 11.78 -0.63 -40.01
CA ASN A 518 13.23 -0.80 -39.90
C ASN A 518 13.99 0.47 -40.39
N PRO A 519 15.33 0.56 -40.19
CA PRO A 519 16.14 1.71 -40.62
C PRO A 519 16.13 1.98 -42.14
N LYS A 520 15.67 1.02 -42.95
CA LYS A 520 15.49 1.16 -44.41
C LYS A 520 14.07 1.62 -44.80
N ASN A 521 13.25 2.02 -43.83
CA ASN A 521 11.83 2.37 -44.00
C ASN A 521 10.93 1.22 -44.48
N GLU A 522 11.37 -0.03 -44.35
CA GLU A 522 10.53 -1.19 -44.65
C GLU A 522 9.59 -1.44 -43.46
N LYS A 523 8.30 -1.60 -43.76
CA LYS A 523 7.25 -1.77 -42.75
C LYS A 523 6.93 -3.24 -42.57
N GLN A 524 7.00 -3.72 -41.34
CA GLN A 524 6.55 -5.04 -40.94
C GLN A 524 5.33 -4.89 -40.03
N LYS A 525 4.24 -5.59 -40.38
CA LYS A 525 3.00 -5.58 -39.61
C LYS A 525 2.93 -6.84 -38.76
N VAL A 526 2.80 -6.67 -37.45
CA VAL A 526 2.64 -7.75 -36.48
C VAL A 526 1.20 -7.70 -35.97
N MET A 527 0.43 -8.75 -36.23
CA MET A 527 -0.96 -8.84 -35.79
C MET A 527 -0.98 -9.28 -34.31
N MET A 528 -1.40 -8.38 -33.42
CA MET A 528 -1.62 -8.70 -32.02
C MET A 528 -3.07 -9.13 -31.84
N LYS A 529 -3.33 -10.36 -31.39
CA LYS A 529 -4.72 -10.75 -31.10
C LYS A 529 -5.21 -10.03 -29.84
N ASN A 530 -6.13 -9.08 -30.00
CA ASN A 530 -6.88 -8.51 -28.88
C ASN A 530 -7.91 -9.55 -28.41
N THR A 531 -7.70 -10.13 -27.23
CA THR A 531 -8.78 -10.79 -26.50
C THR A 531 -9.33 -9.82 -25.45
N VAL A 532 -10.58 -9.41 -25.66
CA VAL A 532 -11.28 -8.36 -24.92
C VAL A 532 -11.75 -8.86 -23.55
N SER A 533 -11.31 -8.22 -22.47
CA SER A 533 -12.13 -7.44 -21.51
C SER A 533 -11.45 -7.37 -20.13
N GLY A 534 -10.96 -6.18 -19.75
CA GLY A 534 -10.51 -5.85 -18.39
C GLY A 534 -9.00 -5.80 -18.20
N ASP A 535 -8.42 -4.60 -18.36
CA ASP A 535 -7.23 -4.04 -17.69
C ASP A 535 -6.07 -4.98 -17.26
N ARG A 536 -5.70 -5.99 -18.06
CA ARG A 536 -4.51 -6.81 -17.80
C ARG A 536 -3.69 -6.97 -19.06
N TYR A 537 -2.50 -6.37 -19.05
CA TYR A 537 -1.48 -6.54 -20.09
C TYR A 537 -0.78 -7.90 -19.92
N PRO A 538 -0.48 -8.63 -21.01
CA PRO A 538 0.27 -9.87 -20.93
C PRO A 538 1.73 -9.57 -20.55
N PHE A 539 2.20 -10.22 -19.49
CA PHE A 539 3.62 -10.28 -19.15
C PHE A 539 4.34 -11.13 -20.18
N VAL A 540 5.45 -10.62 -20.72
CA VAL A 540 6.38 -11.37 -21.55
C VAL A 540 7.68 -11.47 -20.76
N SER A 541 8.14 -12.69 -20.51
CA SER A 541 9.44 -12.90 -19.87
C SER A 541 10.59 -12.47 -20.81
N PRO A 542 11.76 -12.08 -20.27
CA PRO A 542 12.93 -11.72 -21.10
C PRO A 542 13.37 -12.81 -22.08
N ASP A 543 13.14 -14.09 -21.74
CA ASP A 543 13.47 -15.23 -22.58
C ASP A 543 12.51 -15.34 -23.78
N GLU A 544 11.21 -15.14 -23.57
CA GLU A 544 10.20 -15.09 -24.63
C GLU A 544 10.40 -13.87 -25.56
N ALA A 545 10.84 -12.74 -25.00
CA ALA A 545 11.17 -11.55 -25.78
C ALA A 545 12.42 -11.77 -26.65
N SER A 546 13.41 -12.51 -26.15
CA SER A 546 14.63 -12.86 -26.88
C SER A 546 14.34 -13.85 -28.03
N GLU A 547 13.46 -14.82 -27.80
CA GLU A 547 13.01 -15.77 -28.82
C GLU A 547 12.18 -15.08 -29.92
N PHE A 548 11.32 -14.13 -29.54
CA PHE A 548 10.56 -13.28 -30.46
C PHE A 548 11.47 -12.46 -31.40
N VAL A 549 12.54 -11.85 -30.87
CA VAL A 549 13.52 -11.09 -31.67
C VAL A 549 14.23 -11.99 -32.67
N ARG A 550 14.63 -13.20 -32.26
CA ARG A 550 15.28 -14.19 -33.14
C ARG A 550 14.41 -14.59 -34.33
N GLU A 551 13.11 -14.72 -34.11
CA GLU A 551 12.16 -15.14 -35.15
C GLU A 551 11.79 -14.00 -36.11
N LEU A 552 11.77 -12.76 -35.62
CA LEU A 552 11.69 -11.55 -36.45
C LEU A 552 12.92 -11.40 -37.37
N GLU A 553 14.12 -11.61 -36.83
CA GLU A 553 15.36 -11.60 -37.62
C GLU A 553 15.40 -12.72 -38.67
N ALA A 554 14.74 -13.85 -38.40
CA ALA A 554 14.56 -14.94 -39.34
C ALA A 554 13.44 -14.71 -40.38
N GLY A 555 12.78 -13.54 -40.38
CA GLY A 555 11.75 -13.16 -41.34
C GLY A 555 10.39 -13.84 -41.11
N ARG A 556 10.14 -14.41 -39.93
CA ARG A 556 8.90 -15.14 -39.62
C ARG A 556 7.96 -14.29 -38.76
N SER A 557 6.65 -14.57 -38.87
CA SER A 557 5.62 -13.94 -38.04
C SER A 557 5.43 -14.74 -36.75
N TYR A 558 5.52 -14.09 -35.59
CA TYR A 558 5.38 -14.75 -34.29
C TYR A 558 4.05 -14.40 -33.62
N ILE A 559 3.40 -15.38 -32.98
CA ILE A 559 2.14 -15.21 -32.23
C ILE A 559 2.42 -15.56 -30.76
N PHE A 560 2.12 -14.64 -29.84
CA PHE A 560 2.20 -14.91 -28.39
C PHE A 560 1.22 -16.01 -27.98
N ARG A 561 1.68 -17.00 -27.22
CA ARG A 561 0.85 -18.09 -26.66
C ARG A 561 1.14 -18.23 -25.17
N GLU A 562 0.18 -17.93 -24.31
CA GLU A 562 0.29 -18.15 -22.86
C GLU A 562 -0.15 -19.59 -22.52
N ILE A 563 0.62 -20.34 -21.71
CA ILE A 563 0.18 -21.54 -20.98
C ILE A 563 0.26 -21.21 -19.49
N ARG A 564 -0.85 -21.33 -18.74
CA ARG A 564 -0.88 -21.22 -17.28
C ARG A 564 -1.08 -22.59 -16.62
N GLU A 565 -0.14 -22.97 -15.75
CA GLU A 565 -0.13 -24.26 -15.03
C GLU A 565 -0.95 -24.24 -13.71
N ALA A 566 -1.54 -23.12 -13.31
CA ALA A 566 -2.33 -23.03 -12.08
C ALA A 566 -3.80 -23.50 -12.20
N HIS A 567 -4.21 -24.11 -13.32
CA HIS A 567 -5.62 -24.45 -13.58
C HIS A 567 -5.90 -25.94 -13.85
N LEU A 568 -4.89 -26.83 -13.77
CA LEU A 568 -5.06 -28.25 -14.09
C LEU A 568 -5.25 -29.17 -12.86
N GLN A 569 -5.02 -28.70 -11.62
CA GLN A 569 -5.35 -29.46 -10.40
C GLN A 569 -6.69 -29.07 -9.73
N SER A 570 -7.42 -28.10 -10.29
CA SER A 570 -8.87 -27.97 -10.05
C SER A 570 -9.72 -28.85 -10.98
N LEU A 571 -9.08 -29.75 -11.75
CA LEU A 571 -9.71 -30.58 -12.80
C LEU A 571 -9.65 -32.09 -12.52
N LEU A 572 -9.57 -32.53 -11.26
CA LEU A 572 -9.83 -33.93 -10.91
C LEU A 572 -11.30 -34.07 -10.49
N LEU A 573 -12.02 -34.83 -11.32
CA LEU A 573 -13.44 -35.18 -11.24
C LEU A 573 -13.89 -35.50 -9.81
N ASN A 574 -15.10 -35.07 -9.46
CA ASN A 574 -15.82 -35.64 -8.33
C ASN A 574 -16.06 -37.14 -8.64
N PRO A 575 -15.83 -38.08 -7.70
CA PRO A 575 -16.07 -39.51 -7.91
C PRO A 575 -17.44 -39.87 -8.53
N ALA A 576 -18.46 -39.01 -8.36
CA ALA A 576 -19.77 -39.17 -9.00
C ALA A 576 -19.76 -39.04 -10.54
N ASP A 577 -18.89 -38.19 -11.11
CA ASP A 577 -18.75 -38.00 -12.55
C ASP A 577 -18.07 -39.19 -13.23
N ILE A 578 -17.27 -39.95 -12.47
CA ILE A 578 -16.58 -41.16 -12.95
C ILE A 578 -17.59 -42.30 -13.15
N GLN A 579 -18.60 -42.41 -12.28
CA GLN A 579 -19.61 -43.47 -12.37
C GLN A 579 -20.55 -43.25 -13.57
N GLN A 580 -20.91 -42.00 -13.89
CA GLN A 580 -21.74 -41.66 -15.05
C GLN A 580 -21.06 -41.95 -16.40
N LEU A 581 -19.73 -41.87 -16.46
CA LEU A 581 -18.94 -42.13 -17.67
C LEU A 581 -18.76 -43.63 -17.96
N VAL A 582 -18.77 -44.47 -16.92
CA VAL A 582 -18.71 -45.93 -17.03
C VAL A 582 -20.02 -46.51 -17.58
N ASP A 583 -21.16 -45.91 -17.23
CA ASP A 583 -22.48 -46.33 -17.69
C ASP A 583 -22.75 -46.02 -19.19
N GLN A 584 -21.93 -45.17 -19.84
CA GLN A 584 -22.12 -44.72 -21.25
C GLN A 584 -21.13 -45.27 -22.30
N LYS A 585 -20.14 -46.10 -21.94
CA LYS A 585 -19.18 -46.78 -22.88
C LYS A 585 -18.52 -45.89 -23.98
N ILE A 586 -17.90 -44.75 -23.62
CA ILE A 586 -17.22 -43.85 -24.60
C ILE A 586 -15.68 -44.05 -24.62
N THR A 587 -15.06 -44.16 -25.82
CA THR A 587 -13.61 -44.39 -26.03
C THR A 587 -12.71 -43.16 -25.98
N LEU A 588 -11.44 -43.38 -25.59
CA LEU A 588 -10.42 -42.36 -25.34
C LEU A 588 -10.11 -41.38 -26.49
N ARG A 589 -10.20 -41.73 -27.80
CA ARG A 589 -10.05 -40.77 -28.94
C ARG A 589 -11.18 -39.74 -29.03
N ARG A 590 -12.39 -40.13 -28.64
CA ARG A 590 -13.56 -39.23 -28.55
C ARG A 590 -13.48 -38.41 -27.27
N ILE A 591 -12.94 -38.96 -26.19
CA ILE A 591 -12.57 -38.19 -24.99
C ILE A 591 -11.44 -37.19 -25.36
N PHE A 592 -10.48 -37.58 -26.20
CA PHE A 592 -9.45 -36.71 -26.78
C PHE A 592 -9.91 -35.91 -28.01
N GLN A 593 -11.20 -35.88 -28.38
CA GLN A 593 -11.78 -34.90 -29.31
C GLN A 593 -12.80 -34.00 -28.61
N LEU A 594 -13.50 -34.55 -27.59
CA LEU A 594 -14.47 -33.85 -26.75
C LEU A 594 -13.81 -33.11 -25.58
N LYS A 595 -12.60 -33.51 -25.20
CA LYS A 595 -11.69 -32.73 -24.35
C LYS A 595 -10.46 -32.26 -25.11
N GLY A 596 -10.19 -32.84 -26.28
CA GLY A 596 -8.80 -33.14 -26.62
C GLY A 596 -8.23 -32.41 -27.82
N TRP A 597 -7.29 -31.59 -27.43
CA TRP A 597 -5.94 -31.65 -27.94
C TRP A 597 -5.06 -32.28 -26.82
N SER A 598 -3.74 -32.32 -26.89
CA SER A 598 -2.89 -32.04 -28.04
C SER A 598 -2.30 -33.36 -28.45
N GLU A 599 -2.51 -33.72 -29.69
CA GLU A 599 -1.58 -34.65 -30.23
C GLU A 599 -0.35 -33.76 -30.61
N GLU A 600 0.88 -34.03 -30.15
CA GLU A 600 2.13 -33.53 -30.81
C GLU A 600 2.16 -33.80 -32.32
N VAL A 601 1.05 -34.13 -32.95
CA VAL A 601 0.53 -35.44 -33.26
C VAL A 601 -0.83 -35.18 -33.97
N LEU A 602 -1.50 -34.05 -33.71
CA LEU A 602 -1.94 -33.30 -34.87
C LEU A 602 -0.86 -32.29 -35.22
N LYS A 603 0.03 -31.86 -34.29
CA LYS A 603 1.16 -30.95 -34.58
C LYS A 603 2.07 -31.38 -35.77
N MET A 604 1.85 -32.56 -36.37
CA MET A 604 2.32 -32.98 -37.71
C MET A 604 1.24 -33.56 -38.66
N GLY A 605 0.10 -34.03 -38.16
CA GLY A 605 -0.95 -34.63 -38.99
C GLY A 605 -1.92 -33.59 -39.55
N GLN A 606 -1.48 -32.40 -39.94
CA GLN A 606 -1.17 -32.18 -41.35
C GLN A 606 -0.31 -30.92 -41.53
N ILE A 607 0.94 -31.10 -41.92
CA ILE A 607 1.53 -30.26 -42.98
C ILE A 607 0.91 -30.65 -44.36
N TYR A 608 -0.12 -31.51 -44.39
CA TYR A 608 -0.38 -32.49 -45.44
C TYR A 608 -1.76 -32.46 -46.12
N GLU A 609 -2.66 -31.53 -45.80
CA GLU A 609 -3.85 -31.21 -46.64
C GLU A 609 -3.92 -29.67 -46.81
N LEU A 610 -2.86 -28.98 -47.27
CA LEU A 610 -2.62 -28.65 -48.68
C LEU A 610 -3.89 -28.39 -49.52
N GLY A 611 -4.18 -27.10 -49.73
CA GLY A 611 -4.79 -26.59 -50.97
C GLY A 611 -6.32 -26.39 -51.00
N GLU A 612 -6.73 -25.17 -51.39
CA GLU A 612 -8.08 -24.77 -51.89
C GLU A 612 -9.21 -24.67 -50.82
N GLY A 613 -10.08 -23.65 -50.74
CA GLY A 613 -10.36 -22.46 -51.54
C GLY A 613 -11.51 -21.63 -50.91
N GLU A 614 -11.48 -20.32 -51.20
CA GLU A 614 -12.60 -19.37 -51.44
C GLU A 614 -13.73 -19.04 -50.42
N PHE A 615 -13.78 -17.73 -50.11
CA PHE A 615 -14.92 -16.78 -50.02
C PHE A 615 -16.12 -16.98 -49.06
N GLY A 616 -16.46 -15.90 -48.32
CA GLY A 616 -17.87 -15.48 -48.20
C GLY A 616 -18.35 -14.82 -46.89
N LYS A 617 -18.37 -13.48 -46.87
CA LYS A 617 -19.45 -12.56 -46.41
C LYS A 617 -20.03 -12.55 -44.98
N GLU A 618 -19.98 -11.32 -44.44
CA GLU A 618 -21.05 -10.53 -43.79
C GLU A 618 -21.54 -10.83 -42.37
N TRP A 619 -21.58 -9.74 -41.60
CA TRP A 619 -22.23 -9.55 -40.31
C TRP A 619 -23.75 -9.55 -40.44
N SER A 620 -24.48 -9.95 -39.39
CA SER A 620 -25.60 -9.15 -38.86
C SER A 620 -26.13 -9.68 -37.51
N GLU A 621 -26.62 -8.73 -36.73
CA GLU A 621 -27.28 -8.81 -35.44
C GLU A 621 -28.56 -9.68 -35.45
N ALA A 622 -28.92 -10.29 -34.31
CA ALA A 622 -30.29 -10.26 -33.75
C ALA A 622 -30.43 -11.16 -32.52
N GLU A 623 -31.11 -10.62 -31.51
CA GLU A 623 -31.65 -11.30 -30.32
C GLU A 623 -32.44 -12.57 -30.66
N TRP A 624 -32.29 -13.65 -29.88
CA TRP A 624 -33.34 -14.66 -29.73
C TRP A 624 -33.47 -15.16 -28.29
N VAL A 625 -34.62 -14.83 -27.71
CA VAL A 625 -35.25 -15.50 -26.57
C VAL A 625 -35.61 -16.93 -26.99
N LEU A 626 -35.21 -17.93 -26.20
CA LEU A 626 -35.65 -19.33 -26.41
C LEU A 626 -36.39 -19.86 -25.18
N LYS A 627 -37.73 -19.86 -25.31
CA LYS A 627 -38.63 -20.85 -24.72
C LYS A 627 -38.21 -22.23 -25.24
N TYR A 628 -38.18 -23.25 -24.38
CA TYR A 628 -38.12 -24.63 -24.83
C TYR A 628 -39.41 -25.37 -24.49
N THR A 629 -39.99 -25.97 -25.53
CA THR A 629 -41.12 -26.92 -25.51
C THR A 629 -40.52 -28.28 -25.84
N SER A 630 -40.87 -29.35 -25.12
CA SER A 630 -40.37 -30.70 -25.46
C SER A 630 -41.13 -31.29 -26.66
N PRO A 631 -40.53 -32.23 -27.42
CA PRO A 631 -41.04 -32.66 -28.72
C PRO A 631 -42.11 -33.77 -28.71
N ASP A 632 -42.58 -34.26 -27.56
CA ASP A 632 -43.41 -35.48 -27.51
C ASP A 632 -44.67 -35.39 -26.63
N GLY A 633 -45.01 -34.23 -26.08
CA GLY A 633 -46.40 -33.93 -25.67
C GLY A 633 -47.06 -34.87 -24.65
N SER A 634 -46.30 -35.58 -23.81
CA SER A 634 -46.87 -36.35 -22.70
C SER A 634 -46.13 -36.14 -21.38
N PHE A 635 -46.83 -35.62 -20.37
CA PHE A 635 -46.41 -35.67 -18.98
C PHE A 635 -47.03 -36.91 -18.33
N THR A 636 -46.19 -37.74 -17.70
CA THR A 636 -46.63 -38.61 -16.60
C THR A 636 -45.82 -38.21 -15.37
N ILE A 637 -46.50 -37.67 -14.36
CA ILE A 637 -45.91 -37.42 -13.04
C ILE A 637 -46.10 -38.70 -12.23
N THR A 638 -45.01 -39.32 -11.81
CA THR A 638 -45.03 -40.28 -10.70
C THR A 638 -44.01 -39.84 -9.65
N ASP A 639 -44.56 -39.52 -8.49
CA ASP A 639 -44.03 -39.61 -7.13
C ASP A 639 -42.87 -38.71 -6.69
N ALA A 640 -43.23 -37.57 -6.08
CA ALA A 640 -42.70 -37.15 -4.78
C ALA A 640 -43.72 -36.25 -4.05
N PRO A 641 -43.96 -36.46 -2.73
CA PRO A 641 -45.02 -35.77 -1.99
C PRO A 641 -44.57 -34.41 -1.44
N ASP A 642 -45.55 -33.52 -1.28
CA ASP A 642 -45.52 -32.26 -0.52
C ASP A 642 -44.80 -31.04 -1.13
N PHE A 643 -45.38 -30.50 -2.21
CA PHE A 643 -45.30 -29.07 -2.51
C PHE A 643 -46.65 -28.59 -3.06
N ASN A 644 -47.30 -27.63 -2.40
CA ASN A 644 -48.49 -26.97 -2.93
C ASN A 644 -48.09 -26.02 -4.07
N PRO A 645 -48.54 -26.22 -5.32
CA PRO A 645 -48.27 -25.29 -6.39
C PRO A 645 -49.03 -23.98 -6.17
N LEU A 646 -48.34 -22.84 -6.37
CA LEU A 646 -48.92 -21.51 -6.34
C LEU A 646 -50.07 -21.40 -7.34
N THR A 647 -51.15 -20.76 -6.93
CA THR A 647 -52.31 -20.50 -7.77
C THR A 647 -51.99 -19.47 -8.85
N SER A 648 -52.72 -19.52 -9.96
CA SER A 648 -52.59 -18.53 -11.05
C SER A 648 -52.80 -17.09 -10.58
N ALA A 649 -53.48 -16.88 -9.45
CA ALA A 649 -53.69 -15.58 -8.82
C ALA A 649 -52.40 -15.04 -8.15
N GLU A 650 -51.64 -15.91 -7.47
CA GLU A 650 -50.38 -15.55 -6.80
C GLU A 650 -49.27 -15.24 -7.81
N ILE A 651 -49.23 -15.97 -8.92
CA ILE A 651 -48.34 -15.68 -10.06
C ILE A 651 -48.67 -14.31 -10.69
N GLY A 652 -49.96 -13.95 -10.73
CA GLY A 652 -50.44 -12.66 -11.22
C GLY A 652 -50.10 -11.46 -10.31
N GLU A 653 -49.92 -11.66 -9.00
CA GLU A 653 -49.47 -10.61 -8.08
C GLU A 653 -47.96 -10.34 -8.17
N ILE A 654 -47.15 -11.39 -8.33
CA ILE A 654 -45.70 -11.26 -8.51
C ILE A 654 -45.36 -10.55 -9.82
N ALA A 655 -46.11 -10.84 -10.89
CA ALA A 655 -45.95 -10.18 -12.18
C ALA A 655 -46.29 -8.67 -12.12
N ARG A 656 -47.31 -8.29 -11.35
CA ARG A 656 -47.71 -6.87 -11.16
C ARG A 656 -46.76 -6.09 -10.25
N ALA A 657 -46.16 -6.72 -9.25
CA ALA A 657 -45.14 -6.09 -8.41
C ALA A 657 -43.82 -5.80 -9.17
N THR A 658 -43.54 -6.57 -10.22
CA THR A 658 -42.31 -6.44 -11.01
C THR A 658 -42.43 -5.40 -12.13
N SER A 659 -43.62 -5.19 -12.70
CA SER A 659 -43.85 -4.16 -13.73
C SER A 659 -43.92 -2.72 -13.19
N ALA A 660 -44.21 -2.53 -11.90
CA ALA A 660 -44.26 -1.21 -11.25
C ALA A 660 -42.86 -0.63 -10.91
N LYS A 661 -41.80 -1.44 -10.95
CA LYS A 661 -40.42 -0.99 -10.67
C LYS A 661 -39.64 -0.53 -11.90
N THR A 662 -40.13 -0.80 -13.11
CA THR A 662 -39.42 -0.51 -14.36
C THR A 662 -39.87 0.79 -15.03
N SER A 663 -40.89 1.49 -14.50
CA SER A 663 -41.44 2.73 -15.06
C SER A 663 -41.00 4.03 -14.35
N PHE A 664 -39.95 4.01 -13.52
CA PHE A 664 -39.49 5.21 -12.80
C PHE A 664 -38.08 5.72 -13.19
N ILE A 665 -37.42 5.13 -14.19
CA ILE A 665 -36.11 5.61 -14.69
C ILE A 665 -36.12 5.64 -16.22
N SER A 666 -36.96 6.50 -16.81
CA SER A 666 -36.78 7.02 -18.18
C SER A 666 -37.73 8.19 -18.47
N SER A 667 -37.56 9.32 -17.79
CA SER A 667 -38.05 10.61 -18.33
C SER A 667 -37.26 11.79 -17.79
N ARG A 668 -36.29 12.26 -18.59
CA ARG A 668 -36.11 13.67 -18.99
C ARG A 668 -34.71 13.87 -19.57
N ALA A 669 -34.67 13.95 -20.90
CA ALA A 669 -33.66 14.72 -21.62
C ALA A 669 -34.37 15.86 -22.36
N LYS A 670 -33.66 17.00 -22.46
CA LYS A 670 -33.83 18.14 -23.40
C LYS A 670 -34.86 19.23 -23.08
N THR A 671 -34.32 20.41 -22.72
CA THR A 671 -34.73 21.75 -23.21
C THR A 671 -33.45 22.62 -23.18
N ALA A 672 -32.74 22.78 -24.30
CA ALA A 672 -32.79 23.91 -25.23
C ALA A 672 -32.46 25.27 -24.59
N MET A 673 -31.29 25.81 -24.97
CA MET A 673 -30.81 27.18 -24.74
C MET A 673 -31.53 28.15 -25.68
N GLU A 674 -31.72 29.40 -25.24
CA GLU A 674 -31.64 30.63 -26.06
C GLU A 674 -31.44 31.87 -25.15
N PRO A 675 -30.93 33.01 -25.68
CA PRO A 675 -29.96 33.86 -25.00
C PRO A 675 -30.48 35.24 -24.54
N GLY A 676 -29.74 35.85 -23.60
CA GLY A 676 -29.65 37.30 -23.44
C GLY A 676 -30.45 37.92 -22.29
N GLN A 677 -29.77 38.22 -21.18
CA GLN A 677 -29.95 39.45 -20.40
C GLN A 677 -28.77 39.63 -19.43
N THR A 678 -28.31 40.87 -19.30
CA THR A 678 -27.02 41.24 -18.72
C THR A 678 -27.21 42.17 -17.50
N ILE A 679 -26.27 42.07 -16.53
CA ILE A 679 -25.85 43.02 -15.46
C ILE A 679 -26.86 43.19 -14.28
N ILE A 680 -26.53 43.14 -12.97
CA ILE A 680 -25.53 43.90 -12.17
C ILE A 680 -25.12 43.15 -10.87
N PRO A 681 -23.87 43.36 -10.35
CA PRO A 681 -23.28 42.58 -9.26
C PRO A 681 -23.41 43.20 -7.86
N GLY A 682 -23.28 42.35 -6.84
CA GLY A 682 -22.82 42.73 -5.50
C GLY A 682 -23.73 42.35 -4.35
N TYR A 683 -23.31 41.37 -3.54
CA TYR A 683 -23.39 41.52 -2.08
C TYR A 683 -22.49 40.52 -1.35
N ASN A 684 -21.65 41.05 -0.47
CA ASN A 684 -20.82 40.38 0.51
C ASN A 684 -21.27 40.89 1.88
N PRO A 685 -21.53 40.03 2.87
CA PRO A 685 -21.38 40.42 4.26
C PRO A 685 -20.43 39.48 5.01
N ARG A 686 -19.30 40.07 5.42
CA ARG A 686 -18.48 39.63 6.55
C ARG A 686 -19.27 39.77 7.87
N SER A 687 -18.71 39.08 8.87
CA SER A 687 -18.61 39.43 10.30
C SER A 687 -19.79 39.16 11.23
N ILE A 688 -19.58 38.23 12.17
CA ILE A 688 -20.09 38.24 13.56
C ILE A 688 -18.96 37.69 14.48
N PRO A 689 -18.79 38.22 15.72
CA PRO A 689 -17.50 38.50 16.39
C PRO A 689 -17.14 37.48 17.50
N PRO A 690 -16.04 37.66 18.29
CA PRO A 690 -15.56 36.63 19.22
C PRO A 690 -16.33 36.66 20.54
N PHE A 691 -16.49 35.50 21.16
CA PHE A 691 -17.00 35.39 22.53
C PHE A 691 -15.90 34.95 23.49
N GLN A 692 -15.98 35.59 24.65
CA GLN A 692 -15.13 35.51 25.85
C GLN A 692 -15.05 34.12 26.46
#